data_AF-A0A8S1RHV8-F1
#
_entry.id   AF-A0A8S1RHV8-F1
#
_cell.length_a   1.000
_cell.length_b   1.000
_cell.length_c   1.000
_cell.angle_alpha   90.00
_cell.angle_beta   90.00
_cell.angle_gamma   90.00
#
_symmetry.space_group_name_H-M   'P 1'
#
loop_
_entity.id
_entity.type
_entity.pdbx_description
1 polymer ?
#
loop_
_entity_poly.entity_id
_entity_poly.type
_entity_poly.pdbx_seq_one_letter_code
_entity_poly.pdbx_strand_id
1 'polypeptide(L)'
;MELFFLKKENELKEIQQEIKTQELKIGEIEINIKNWKQYIQNIINYLKLIDTLKSLQNRISIANQDLDKLVTQFQDTEEQSKTLEKQQQSLQIQMNEVNEMNNQILQQFQNIDKQIGQINDRFDQVKTFQDYLIQFQTLTQQEKQSLEQNQQSTFLNFTLQEVLKKLQENEIYIQKLEDEQLESNQNLRTFNQIEKYAEKLKKQQKQLDQLTQNKLEVHSCLSKSHKCDQVCQICPNKICDKKAGHDQNQEHLCSEKDHKCNGKCDIRDCQSACWKSYGHEKQHNCQNDHPCNEKCNYCDKNCQTDRSIPHNNNHDCKDIYCNQNCSLCQRRCKDPHNKSRNQGHHFCDQQHYCQEKCDEKGICKIDYEIKEATWKSSISEFQYIKYIPKENGKQKCHFEIPNGKLKHDGKHLCKNDTDKQFHNCNQKCPECNTFCDLKYGHQGIHSSERHRNKENQIFTQKYGHLEQIQIYDSKDIIRKYQIGDSSEPETCDQSCKRRGKAHFHLVECKGDNLCLEQNQNFINKARHSTEKYVNFEEFNFDEVLCFDFWQYNQWSHPIQNEINNIRRCNYYCPLCYFQKKEYEFCELEAWHTKDNKISSHRFFCSEEHKKNQIQGINIAFVLDTTGSMANYIQMCKEIIKDIMKKAKSHKNIYGEALNVSFAVISYKDHDYPYQSSQKVLDVEDFTSENVIIEFLNKQTADGGGDSPEAVLDGLNASIKLTWVDKQYVRLLYLIAESPPHGVQYHNFQDNFPEGCPCKLNQKNILSVLWKKKIQFKILQLNESINGMISEFKKDFEDLEVMDPQNSDLVNSFKNLIVSDVCNYFVHNEITFQMKSCSQIDK
;
A
#
# COMPACT_ATOMS: atom_id res chain seq x y z
N MET A 1 3.25 3.16 69.74
CA MET A 1 3.58 3.80 68.44
C MET A 1 4.57 2.95 67.66
N GLU A 2 5.73 2.60 68.22
CA GLU A 2 6.70 1.70 67.57
C GLU A 2 6.13 0.33 67.17
N LEU A 3 5.31 -0.31 68.01
CA LEU A 3 4.62 -1.57 67.68
C LEU A 3 3.64 -1.44 66.48
N PHE A 4 3.06 -0.25 66.29
CA PHE A 4 2.17 0.02 65.15
C PHE A 4 2.97 0.20 63.86
N PHE A 5 4.09 0.93 63.93
CA PHE A 5 5.01 1.08 62.81
C PHE A 5 5.66 -0.25 62.41
N LEU A 6 6.08 -1.07 63.39
CA LEU A 6 6.66 -2.39 63.14
C LEU A 6 5.68 -3.34 62.44
N LYS A 7 4.39 -3.26 62.81
CA LYS A 7 3.33 -4.05 62.15
C LYS A 7 3.10 -3.60 60.70
N LYS A 8 3.07 -2.29 60.46
CA LYS A 8 2.95 -1.72 59.10
C LYS A 8 4.17 -1.98 58.23
N GLU A 9 5.37 -2.00 58.81
CA GLU A 9 6.61 -2.32 58.11
C GLU A 9 6.69 -3.80 57.70
N ASN A 10 6.14 -4.71 58.52
CA ASN A 10 6.01 -6.12 58.16
C ASN A 10 4.95 -6.35 57.06
N GLU A 11 3.79 -5.70 57.14
CA GLU A 11 2.77 -5.74 56.07
C GLU A 11 3.34 -5.21 54.75
N LEU A 12 4.17 -4.15 54.78
CA LEU A 12 4.83 -3.62 53.58
C LEU A 12 5.86 -4.60 52.99
N LYS A 13 6.57 -5.35 53.83
CA LYS A 13 7.54 -6.37 53.40
C LYS A 13 6.84 -7.57 52.76
N GLU A 14 5.70 -8.00 53.28
CA GLU A 14 4.90 -9.07 52.68
C GLU A 14 4.40 -8.65 51.28
N ILE A 15 3.91 -7.41 51.13
CA ILE A 15 3.46 -6.87 49.84
C ILE A 15 4.63 -6.75 48.84
N GLN A 16 5.81 -6.29 49.29
CA GLN A 16 7.01 -6.26 48.43
C GLN A 16 7.43 -7.66 47.97
N GLN A 17 7.22 -8.69 48.79
CA GLN A 17 7.54 -10.06 48.47
C GLN A 17 6.54 -10.68 47.48
N GLU A 18 5.25 -10.32 47.57
CA GLU A 18 4.25 -10.68 46.56
C GLU A 18 4.52 -10.00 45.22
N ILE A 19 4.83 -8.69 45.21
CA ILE A 19 5.19 -7.96 43.97
C ILE A 19 6.39 -8.63 43.29
N LYS A 20 7.43 -8.99 44.05
CA LYS A 20 8.62 -9.65 43.51
C LYS A 20 8.33 -11.05 42.96
N THR A 21 7.36 -11.74 43.54
CA THR A 21 6.88 -13.04 43.04
C THR A 21 6.11 -12.88 41.73
N GLN A 22 5.36 -11.77 41.56
CA GLN A 22 4.68 -11.44 40.32
C GLN A 22 5.65 -10.98 39.23
N GLU A 23 6.69 -10.20 39.56
CA GLU A 23 7.77 -9.81 38.63
C GLU A 23 8.48 -11.04 38.04
N LEU A 24 8.74 -12.08 38.85
CA LEU A 24 9.31 -13.34 38.37
C LEU A 24 8.39 -14.08 37.39
N LYS A 25 7.09 -14.11 37.65
CA LYS A 25 6.10 -14.71 36.74
C LYS A 25 5.96 -13.92 35.43
N ILE A 26 6.05 -12.60 35.50
CA ILE A 26 6.06 -11.73 34.30
C ILE A 26 7.32 -11.98 33.47
N GLY A 27 8.49 -12.13 34.09
CA GLY A 27 9.73 -12.49 33.40
C GLY A 27 9.66 -13.85 32.68
N GLU A 28 8.98 -14.85 33.26
CA GLU A 28 8.72 -16.12 32.58
C GLU A 28 7.79 -15.96 31.36
N ILE A 29 6.79 -15.06 31.45
CA ILE A 29 5.89 -14.73 30.34
C ILE A 29 6.63 -13.97 29.22
N GLU A 30 7.55 -13.06 29.54
CA GLU A 30 8.38 -12.35 28.56
C GLU A 30 9.27 -13.28 27.73
N ILE A 31 9.89 -14.28 28.38
CA ILE A 31 10.68 -15.31 27.70
C ILE A 31 9.79 -16.12 26.75
N ASN A 32 8.55 -16.40 27.14
CA ASN A 32 7.59 -17.13 26.31
C ASN A 32 7.09 -16.29 25.12
N ILE A 33 6.82 -14.98 25.28
CA ILE A 33 6.46 -14.06 24.18
C ILE A 33 7.58 -13.93 23.16
N LYS A 34 8.85 -13.97 23.61
CA LYS A 34 10.01 -13.94 22.70
C LYS A 34 10.04 -15.17 21.80
N ASN A 35 9.61 -16.33 22.30
CA ASN A 35 9.44 -17.55 21.50
C ASN A 35 8.25 -17.44 20.53
N TRP A 36 7.20 -16.68 20.84
CA TRP A 36 6.01 -16.49 19.98
C TRP A 36 6.32 -15.77 18.68
N LYS A 37 7.26 -14.80 18.67
CA LYS A 37 7.72 -14.15 17.44
C LYS A 37 8.27 -15.15 16.42
N GLN A 38 8.94 -16.20 16.89
CA GLN A 38 9.53 -17.21 16.01
C GLN A 38 8.48 -18.15 15.41
N TYR A 39 7.41 -18.45 16.16
CA TYR A 39 6.26 -19.21 15.65
C TYR A 39 5.43 -18.41 14.62
N ILE A 40 5.21 -17.12 14.85
CA ILE A 40 4.51 -16.22 13.92
C ILE A 40 5.29 -16.07 12.60
N GLN A 41 6.62 -16.00 12.66
CA GLN A 41 7.45 -15.94 11.45
C GLN A 41 7.34 -17.20 10.59
N ASN A 42 7.17 -18.38 11.21
CA ASN A 42 6.94 -19.64 10.49
C ASN A 42 5.56 -19.68 9.81
N ILE A 43 4.54 -19.06 10.43
CA ILE A 43 3.19 -18.92 9.86
C ILE A 43 3.19 -17.95 8.67
N ILE A 44 3.97 -16.86 8.74
CA ILE A 44 4.13 -15.90 7.62
C ILE A 44 4.79 -16.56 6.40
N ASN A 45 5.78 -17.44 6.60
CA ASN A 45 6.37 -18.22 5.50
C ASN A 45 5.37 -19.18 4.83
N TYR A 46 4.30 -19.56 5.52
CA TYR A 46 3.23 -20.44 5.04
C TYR A 46 2.24 -19.75 4.10
N LEU A 47 2.07 -18.41 4.20
CA LEU A 47 1.22 -17.64 3.28
C LEU A 47 1.71 -17.74 1.82
N LYS A 48 3.01 -18.02 1.60
CA LYS A 48 3.59 -18.28 0.27
C LYS A 48 3.14 -19.62 -0.31
N LEU A 49 2.77 -20.61 0.51
CA LEU A 49 2.28 -21.92 0.06
C LEU A 49 0.83 -21.84 -0.48
N ILE A 50 0.05 -20.86 -0.01
CA ILE A 50 -1.34 -20.62 -0.44
C ILE A 50 -1.40 -20.17 -1.91
N ASP A 51 -0.42 -19.38 -2.35
CA ASP A 51 -0.32 -18.98 -3.77
C ASP A 51 0.11 -20.16 -4.64
N THR A 52 0.96 -21.05 -4.13
CA THR A 52 1.31 -22.32 -4.78
C THR A 52 0.09 -23.25 -4.91
N LEU A 53 -0.78 -23.30 -3.89
CA LEU A 53 -2.04 -24.06 -3.89
C LEU A 53 -3.07 -23.51 -4.89
N LYS A 54 -3.22 -22.17 -4.99
CA LYS A 54 -4.07 -21.54 -6.02
C LYS A 54 -3.56 -21.82 -7.43
N SER A 55 -2.23 -21.80 -7.62
CA SER A 55 -1.58 -22.17 -8.89
C SER A 55 -1.83 -23.64 -9.25
N LEU A 56 -1.71 -24.55 -8.29
CA LEU A 56 -2.00 -25.98 -8.48
C LEU A 56 -3.48 -26.23 -8.78
N GLN A 57 -4.42 -25.56 -8.11
CA GLN A 57 -5.85 -25.64 -8.41
C GLN A 57 -6.17 -25.20 -9.84
N ASN A 58 -5.51 -24.15 -10.32
CA ASN A 58 -5.70 -23.67 -11.68
C ASN A 58 -5.15 -24.70 -12.70
N ARG A 59 -4.00 -25.32 -12.42
CA ARG A 59 -3.42 -26.38 -13.25
C ARG A 59 -4.30 -27.63 -13.31
N ILE A 60 -4.91 -28.04 -12.19
CA ILE A 60 -5.87 -29.17 -12.13
C ILE A 60 -7.15 -28.84 -12.92
N SER A 61 -7.66 -27.61 -12.80
CA SER A 61 -8.83 -27.17 -13.56
C SER A 61 -8.58 -27.19 -15.08
N ILE A 62 -7.38 -26.76 -15.50
CA ILE A 62 -6.98 -26.79 -16.92
C ILE A 62 -6.84 -28.24 -17.39
N ALA A 63 -6.15 -29.10 -16.63
CA ALA A 63 -5.99 -30.51 -16.97
C ALA A 63 -7.33 -31.24 -17.10
N ASN A 64 -8.31 -30.95 -16.25
CA ASN A 64 -9.65 -31.53 -16.32
C ASN A 64 -10.45 -31.04 -17.54
N GLN A 65 -10.33 -29.75 -17.89
CA GLN A 65 -10.96 -29.21 -19.09
C GLN A 65 -10.37 -29.81 -20.38
N ASP A 66 -9.08 -30.07 -20.40
CA ASP A 66 -8.42 -30.71 -21.54
C ASP A 66 -8.77 -32.20 -21.63
N LEU A 67 -8.95 -32.88 -20.49
CA LEU A 67 -9.46 -34.25 -20.41
C LEU A 67 -10.90 -34.36 -20.93
N ASP A 68 -11.79 -33.47 -20.51
CA ASP A 68 -13.19 -33.45 -20.98
C ASP A 68 -13.28 -33.20 -22.49
N LYS A 69 -12.44 -32.29 -23.03
CA LYS A 69 -12.36 -32.04 -24.47
C LYS A 69 -11.87 -33.26 -25.24
N LEU A 70 -10.85 -33.96 -24.73
CA LEU A 70 -10.35 -35.21 -25.31
C LEU A 70 -11.41 -36.31 -25.31
N VAL A 71 -12.19 -36.45 -24.24
CA VAL A 71 -13.28 -37.44 -24.12
C VAL A 71 -14.41 -37.16 -25.12
N THR A 72 -14.73 -35.89 -25.41
CA THR A 72 -15.75 -35.54 -26.42
C THR A 72 -15.32 -35.69 -27.88
N GLN A 73 -14.02 -35.88 -28.18
CA GLN A 73 -13.51 -35.80 -29.55
C GLN A 73 -13.33 -37.12 -30.30
N PHE A 74 -13.52 -38.31 -29.69
CA PHE A 74 -13.09 -39.55 -30.36
C PHE A 74 -14.14 -40.66 -30.47
N GLN A 75 -14.48 -40.97 -31.72
CA GLN A 75 -14.88 -42.29 -32.22
C GLN A 75 -13.72 -42.83 -33.08
N ASP A 76 -13.24 -44.03 -32.73
CA ASP A 76 -12.38 -44.96 -33.48
C ASP A 76 -10.93 -44.56 -33.89
N THR A 77 -9.93 -45.17 -33.22
CA THR A 77 -8.83 -45.98 -33.83
C THR A 77 -7.84 -46.55 -32.78
N GLU A 78 -7.33 -47.76 -33.04
CA GLU A 78 -6.54 -48.59 -32.11
C GLU A 78 -5.10 -48.07 -31.84
N GLU A 79 -4.53 -47.30 -32.76
CA GLU A 79 -3.18 -46.71 -32.64
C GLU A 79 -3.16 -45.46 -31.74
N GLN A 80 -4.31 -44.78 -31.63
CA GLN A 80 -4.51 -43.65 -30.73
C GLN A 80 -4.71 -44.10 -29.27
N SER A 81 -5.28 -45.30 -29.07
CA SER A 81 -5.52 -45.89 -27.74
C SER A 81 -4.24 -46.08 -26.91
N LYS A 82 -3.13 -46.54 -27.52
CA LYS A 82 -1.83 -46.70 -26.82
C LYS A 82 -1.16 -45.39 -26.45
N THR A 83 -1.39 -44.33 -27.23
CA THR A 83 -0.90 -42.98 -26.93
C THR A 83 -1.73 -42.36 -25.80
N LEU A 84 -3.03 -42.65 -25.78
CA LEU A 84 -3.97 -42.26 -24.74
C LEU A 84 -3.69 -42.95 -23.40
N GLU A 85 -3.39 -44.26 -23.40
CA GLU A 85 -3.01 -44.98 -22.17
C GLU A 85 -1.75 -44.41 -21.53
N LYS A 86 -0.78 -43.98 -22.34
CA LYS A 86 0.44 -43.30 -21.84
C LYS A 86 0.13 -41.91 -21.27
N GLN A 87 -0.74 -41.14 -21.92
CA GLN A 87 -1.16 -39.82 -21.41
C GLN A 87 -2.02 -39.93 -20.15
N GLN A 88 -2.90 -40.93 -20.09
CA GLN A 88 -3.74 -41.23 -18.92
C GLN A 88 -2.89 -41.71 -17.75
N GLN A 89 -1.89 -42.57 -17.97
CA GLN A 89 -0.91 -42.95 -16.94
C GLN A 89 -0.09 -41.74 -16.47
N SER A 90 0.34 -40.84 -17.37
CA SER A 90 1.06 -39.62 -16.99
C SER A 90 0.21 -38.68 -16.14
N LEU A 91 -1.07 -38.50 -16.48
CA LEU A 91 -2.02 -37.70 -15.71
C LEU A 91 -2.35 -38.35 -14.36
N GLN A 92 -2.45 -39.68 -14.32
CA GLN A 92 -2.68 -40.42 -13.07
C GLN A 92 -1.48 -40.31 -12.11
N ILE A 93 -0.25 -40.32 -12.63
CA ILE A 93 0.97 -40.09 -11.83
C ILE A 93 0.97 -38.67 -11.25
N GLN A 94 0.67 -37.66 -12.08
CA GLN A 94 0.56 -36.27 -11.61
C GLN A 94 -0.55 -36.08 -10.56
N MET A 95 -1.68 -36.76 -10.73
CA MET A 95 -2.79 -36.73 -9.77
C MET A 95 -2.41 -37.39 -8.45
N ASN A 96 -1.63 -38.48 -8.49
CA ASN A 96 -1.14 -39.16 -7.30
C ASN A 96 -0.10 -38.30 -6.54
N GLU A 97 0.81 -37.61 -7.24
CA GLU A 97 1.77 -36.68 -6.64
C GLU A 97 1.07 -35.50 -5.96
N VAL A 98 0.01 -34.96 -6.59
CA VAL A 98 -0.83 -33.91 -6.02
C VAL A 98 -1.57 -34.40 -4.77
N ASN A 99 -2.11 -35.61 -4.81
CA ASN A 99 -2.80 -36.21 -3.66
C ASN A 99 -1.86 -36.49 -2.49
N GLU A 100 -0.62 -36.91 -2.77
CA GLU A 100 0.40 -37.14 -1.75
C GLU A 100 0.84 -35.82 -1.09
N MET A 101 1.06 -34.76 -1.88
CA MET A 101 1.29 -33.40 -1.35
C MET A 101 0.11 -32.89 -0.52
N ASN A 102 -1.12 -33.13 -0.97
CA ASN A 102 -2.31 -32.70 -0.24
C ASN A 102 -2.44 -33.42 1.12
N ASN A 103 -2.10 -34.71 1.17
CA ASN A 103 -2.08 -35.48 2.42
C ASN A 103 -0.97 -35.03 3.38
N GLN A 104 0.21 -34.66 2.86
CA GLN A 104 1.30 -34.08 3.67
C GLN A 104 0.90 -32.73 4.27
N ILE A 105 0.23 -31.88 3.48
CA ILE A 105 -0.32 -30.60 3.95
C ILE A 105 -1.38 -30.83 5.03
N LEU A 106 -2.25 -31.83 4.86
CA LEU A 106 -3.29 -32.17 5.83
C LEU A 106 -2.71 -32.66 7.17
N GLN A 107 -1.64 -33.44 7.15
CA GLN A 107 -0.94 -33.87 8.37
C GLN A 107 -0.27 -32.69 9.10
N GLN A 108 0.23 -31.70 8.36
CA GLN A 108 0.80 -30.49 8.95
C GLN A 108 -0.28 -29.60 9.58
N PHE A 109 -1.47 -29.50 8.99
CA PHE A 109 -2.62 -28.82 9.59
C PHE A 109 -3.05 -29.44 10.92
N GLN A 110 -3.11 -30.77 11.02
CA GLN A 110 -3.46 -31.45 12.27
C GLN A 110 -2.46 -31.18 13.41
N ASN A 111 -1.19 -30.97 13.07
CA ASN A 111 -0.15 -30.64 14.05
C ASN A 111 -0.27 -29.18 14.54
N ILE A 112 -0.73 -28.29 13.66
CA ILE A 112 -1.01 -26.88 13.97
C ILE A 112 -2.25 -26.73 14.86
N ASP A 113 -3.33 -27.47 14.59
CA ASP A 113 -4.52 -27.50 15.45
C ASP A 113 -4.17 -27.92 16.89
N LYS A 114 -3.25 -28.88 17.04
CA LYS A 114 -2.76 -29.32 18.35
C LYS A 114 -1.98 -28.22 19.09
N GLN A 115 -1.23 -27.39 18.36
CA GLN A 115 -0.49 -26.25 18.93
C GLN A 115 -1.42 -25.09 19.30
N ILE A 116 -2.50 -24.87 18.52
CA ILE A 116 -3.53 -23.87 18.82
C ILE A 116 -4.31 -24.22 20.09
N GLY A 117 -4.64 -25.51 20.30
CA GLY A 117 -5.27 -25.95 21.55
C GLY A 117 -4.42 -25.64 22.79
N GLN A 118 -3.10 -25.81 22.70
CA GLN A 118 -2.17 -25.50 23.81
C GLN A 118 -2.04 -23.99 24.09
N ILE A 119 -2.28 -23.14 23.09
CA ILE A 119 -2.28 -21.68 23.22
C ILE A 119 -3.58 -21.22 23.91
N ASN A 120 -4.72 -21.81 23.55
CA ASN A 120 -6.02 -21.47 24.14
C ASN A 120 -6.10 -21.85 25.64
N ASP A 121 -5.62 -23.03 26.04
CA ASP A 121 -5.57 -23.44 27.46
C ASP A 121 -4.72 -22.47 28.31
N ARG A 122 -3.73 -21.81 27.71
CA ARG A 122 -2.86 -20.84 28.38
C ARG A 122 -3.45 -19.44 28.43
N PHE A 123 -4.29 -19.07 27.46
CA PHE A 123 -5.09 -17.84 27.52
C PHE A 123 -6.08 -17.87 28.68
N ASP A 124 -6.69 -19.03 28.97
CA ASP A 124 -7.58 -19.19 30.11
C ASP A 124 -6.85 -19.04 31.46
N GLN A 125 -5.58 -19.44 31.54
CA GLN A 125 -4.73 -19.21 32.72
C GLN A 125 -4.41 -17.72 32.94
N VAL A 126 -4.16 -16.97 31.85
CA VAL A 126 -3.95 -15.50 31.89
C VAL A 126 -5.21 -14.76 32.31
N LYS A 127 -6.38 -15.22 31.86
CA LYS A 127 -7.68 -14.65 32.25
C LYS A 127 -7.97 -14.84 33.73
N THR A 128 -7.66 -16.03 34.26
CA THR A 128 -7.75 -16.33 35.69
C THR A 128 -6.81 -15.41 36.51
N PHE A 129 -5.64 -15.05 35.97
CA PHE A 129 -4.70 -14.14 36.59
C PHE A 129 -5.17 -12.66 36.57
N GLN A 130 -5.87 -12.23 35.52
CA GLN A 130 -6.53 -10.92 35.47
C GLN A 130 -7.61 -10.79 36.55
N ASP A 131 -8.39 -11.85 36.81
CA ASP A 131 -9.39 -11.85 37.87
C ASP A 131 -8.76 -11.69 39.28
N TYR A 132 -7.59 -12.28 39.52
CA TYR A 132 -6.81 -12.07 40.76
C TYR A 132 -6.28 -10.63 40.88
N LEU A 133 -5.86 -10.00 39.79
CA LEU A 133 -5.41 -8.60 39.75
C LEU A 133 -6.54 -7.62 40.08
N ILE A 134 -7.75 -7.87 39.57
CA ILE A 134 -8.94 -7.07 39.87
C ILE A 134 -9.31 -7.20 41.35
N GLN A 135 -9.25 -8.41 41.93
CA GLN A 135 -9.43 -8.61 43.36
C GLN A 135 -8.40 -7.83 44.19
N PHE A 136 -7.12 -7.87 43.78
CA PHE A 136 -6.04 -7.15 44.46
C PHE A 136 -6.24 -5.63 44.40
N GLN A 137 -6.61 -5.08 43.23
CA GLN A 137 -6.94 -3.66 43.07
C GLN A 137 -8.12 -3.22 43.94
N THR A 138 -9.14 -4.07 44.07
CA THR A 138 -10.32 -3.80 44.90
C THR A 138 -9.96 -3.74 46.39
N LEU A 139 -9.14 -4.69 46.87
CA LEU A 139 -8.58 -4.67 48.23
C LEU A 139 -7.73 -3.41 48.48
N THR A 140 -6.89 -3.04 47.50
CA THR A 140 -6.03 -1.84 47.58
C THR A 140 -6.86 -0.54 47.64
N GLN A 141 -7.97 -0.45 46.90
CA GLN A 141 -8.88 0.71 46.96
C GLN A 141 -9.63 0.81 48.30
N GLN A 142 -10.09 -0.32 48.85
CA GLN A 142 -10.75 -0.34 50.16
C GLN A 142 -9.79 0.08 51.29
N GLU A 143 -8.53 -0.35 51.23
CA GLU A 143 -7.51 0.06 52.20
C GLU A 143 -7.11 1.54 52.02
N LYS A 144 -7.03 2.03 50.78
CA LYS A 144 -6.77 3.45 50.48
C LYS A 144 -7.86 4.37 51.04
N GLN A 145 -9.13 3.98 50.94
CA GLN A 145 -10.24 4.70 51.58
C GLN A 145 -10.17 4.66 53.12
N SER A 146 -9.68 3.55 53.71
CA SER A 146 -9.48 3.46 55.17
C SER A 146 -8.31 4.33 55.68
N LEU A 147 -7.30 4.55 54.83
CA LEU A 147 -6.13 5.40 55.10
C LEU A 147 -6.43 6.89 54.92
N GLU A 148 -7.25 7.26 53.92
CA GLU A 148 -7.67 8.64 53.68
C GLU A 148 -8.54 9.22 54.80
N GLN A 149 -9.21 8.37 55.60
CA GLN A 149 -9.97 8.78 56.79
C GLN A 149 -9.10 9.06 58.03
N ASN A 150 -7.83 8.62 58.06
CA ASN A 150 -6.90 8.86 59.16
C ASN A 150 -5.77 9.82 58.74
N GLN A 151 -6.13 11.09 58.51
CA GLN A 151 -5.15 12.14 58.28
C GLN A 151 -4.40 12.46 59.58
N GLN A 152 -3.25 11.83 59.79
CA GLN A 152 -2.06 12.40 60.46
C GLN A 152 -0.88 11.42 60.41
N SER A 153 -0.07 11.49 59.35
CA SER A 153 1.40 11.42 59.45
C SER A 153 2.05 11.72 58.10
N THR A 154 3.05 12.60 58.11
CA THR A 154 3.69 13.21 56.94
C THR A 154 4.85 12.40 56.33
N PHE A 155 5.01 11.12 56.67
CA PHE A 155 6.13 10.30 56.16
C PHE A 155 5.74 9.31 55.05
N LEU A 156 4.45 9.09 54.80
CA LEU A 156 3.97 8.12 53.80
C LEU A 156 3.54 8.76 52.47
N ASN A 157 4.20 9.85 52.03
CA ASN A 157 3.83 10.52 50.78
C ASN A 157 4.74 10.12 49.60
N PHE A 158 6.00 9.77 49.86
CA PHE A 158 6.96 9.42 48.80
C PHE A 158 6.75 7.98 48.30
N THR A 159 6.55 7.02 49.21
CA THR A 159 6.28 5.62 48.85
C THR A 159 4.90 5.45 48.21
N LEU A 160 3.89 6.21 48.67
CA LEU A 160 2.54 6.17 48.10
C LEU A 160 2.52 6.75 46.68
N GLN A 161 3.29 7.81 46.40
CA GLN A 161 3.43 8.35 45.05
C GLN A 161 4.17 7.41 44.11
N GLU A 162 5.19 6.67 44.56
CA GLU A 162 5.84 5.64 43.75
C GLU A 162 4.90 4.47 43.43
N VAL A 163 4.09 4.01 44.40
CA VAL A 163 3.11 2.95 44.15
C VAL A 163 2.01 3.43 43.21
N LEU A 164 1.51 4.67 43.35
CA LEU A 164 0.52 5.25 42.43
C LEU A 164 1.08 5.44 41.01
N LYS A 165 2.35 5.82 40.89
CA LYS A 165 3.04 5.93 39.61
C LYS A 165 3.19 4.56 38.94
N LYS A 166 3.60 3.52 39.69
CA LYS A 166 3.66 2.15 39.17
C LYS A 166 2.28 1.60 38.79
N LEU A 167 1.23 1.95 39.53
CA LEU A 167 -0.15 1.58 39.18
C LEU A 167 -0.59 2.25 37.87
N GLN A 168 -0.28 3.52 37.65
CA GLN A 168 -0.54 4.20 36.37
C GLN A 168 0.27 3.62 35.21
N GLU A 169 1.54 3.28 35.43
CA GLU A 169 2.38 2.61 34.42
C GLU A 169 1.81 1.23 34.05
N ASN A 170 1.30 0.50 35.03
CA ASN A 170 0.64 -0.79 34.82
C ASN A 170 -0.73 -0.66 34.12
N GLU A 171 -1.52 0.37 34.40
CA GLU A 171 -2.78 0.64 33.69
C GLU A 171 -2.54 0.93 32.20
N ILE A 172 -1.53 1.73 31.89
CA ILE A 172 -1.12 2.00 30.49
C ILE A 172 -0.65 0.71 29.81
N TYR A 173 0.05 -0.17 30.54
CA TYR A 173 0.51 -1.44 30.01
C TYR A 173 -0.63 -2.44 29.79
N ILE A 174 -1.61 -2.49 30.69
CA ILE A 174 -2.84 -3.29 30.53
C ILE A 174 -3.63 -2.82 29.31
N GLN A 175 -3.77 -1.50 29.11
CA GLN A 175 -4.46 -0.96 27.94
C GLN A 175 -3.79 -1.39 26.63
N LYS A 176 -2.46 -1.42 26.60
CA LYS A 176 -1.69 -1.90 25.45
C LYS A 176 -1.92 -3.40 25.19
N LEU A 177 -2.01 -4.22 26.24
CA LEU A 177 -2.31 -5.65 26.12
C LEU A 177 -3.75 -5.91 25.66
N GLU A 178 -4.72 -5.07 26.07
CA GLU A 178 -6.10 -5.13 25.57
C GLU A 178 -6.19 -4.77 24.08
N ASP A 179 -5.40 -3.80 23.61
CA ASP A 179 -5.31 -3.44 22.20
C ASP A 179 -4.68 -4.59 21.36
N GLU A 180 -3.62 -5.22 21.87
CA GLU A 180 -3.00 -6.40 21.25
C GLU A 180 -3.94 -7.63 21.26
N GLN A 181 -4.79 -7.76 22.28
CA GLN A 181 -5.85 -8.78 22.35
C GLN A 181 -6.97 -8.49 21.33
N LEU A 182 -7.33 -7.23 21.11
CA LEU A 182 -8.32 -6.84 20.12
C LEU A 182 -7.85 -7.14 18.70
N GLU A 183 -6.57 -6.89 18.40
CA GLU A 183 -5.92 -7.24 17.13
C GLU A 183 -5.88 -8.77 16.93
N SER A 184 -5.53 -9.52 17.98
CA SER A 184 -5.54 -10.98 17.96
C SER A 184 -6.94 -11.58 17.75
N ASN A 185 -7.97 -10.98 18.36
CA ASN A 185 -9.38 -11.36 18.16
C ASN A 185 -9.89 -11.04 16.75
N GLN A 186 -9.39 -9.98 16.12
CA GLN A 186 -9.68 -9.67 14.72
C GLN A 186 -9.05 -10.71 13.79
N ASN A 187 -7.83 -11.16 14.07
CA ASN A 187 -7.17 -12.24 13.34
C ASN A 187 -7.91 -13.58 13.50
N LEU A 188 -8.44 -13.88 14.69
CA LEU A 188 -9.28 -15.06 14.95
C LEU A 188 -10.62 -15.04 14.18
N ARG A 189 -11.25 -13.86 14.02
CA ARG A 189 -12.46 -13.71 13.20
C ARG A 189 -12.20 -13.99 11.72
N THR A 190 -11.03 -13.57 11.21
CA THR A 190 -10.58 -13.86 9.84
C THR A 190 -10.30 -15.36 9.66
N PHE A 191 -9.76 -16.02 10.69
CA PHE A 191 -9.53 -17.47 10.70
C PHE A 191 -10.84 -18.28 10.70
N ASN A 192 -11.84 -17.90 11.50
CA ASN A 192 -13.17 -18.54 11.50
C ASN A 192 -13.89 -18.43 10.14
N GLN A 193 -13.56 -17.42 9.32
CA GLN A 193 -14.03 -17.34 7.95
C GLN A 193 -13.33 -18.36 7.03
N ILE A 194 -12.02 -18.57 7.22
CA ILE A 194 -11.23 -19.56 6.49
C ILE A 194 -11.71 -20.99 6.80
N GLU A 195 -12.05 -21.29 8.05
CA GLU A 195 -12.63 -22.58 8.46
C GLU A 195 -13.97 -22.87 7.77
N LYS A 196 -14.85 -21.86 7.67
CA LYS A 196 -16.09 -21.94 6.87
C LYS A 196 -15.83 -22.22 5.38
N TYR A 197 -14.76 -21.66 4.81
CA TYR A 197 -14.38 -21.95 3.42
C TYR A 197 -13.84 -23.38 3.27
N ALA A 198 -13.09 -23.89 4.26
CA ALA A 198 -12.59 -25.26 4.28
C ALA A 198 -13.71 -26.31 4.40
N GLU A 199 -14.75 -26.06 5.21
CA GLU A 199 -15.95 -26.92 5.27
C GLU A 199 -16.70 -26.96 3.93
N LYS A 200 -16.81 -25.81 3.26
CA LYS A 200 -17.47 -25.71 1.96
C LYS A 200 -16.75 -26.54 0.89
N LEU A 201 -15.41 -26.55 0.93
CA LEU A 201 -14.56 -27.38 0.07
C LEU A 201 -14.70 -28.88 0.38
N LYS A 202 -14.70 -29.29 1.65
CA LYS A 202 -14.96 -30.70 2.04
C LYS A 202 -16.32 -31.19 1.55
N LYS A 203 -17.33 -30.32 1.53
CA LYS A 203 -18.69 -30.65 1.02
C LYS A 203 -18.71 -30.84 -0.50
N GLN A 204 -17.93 -30.05 -1.24
CA GLN A 204 -17.79 -30.18 -2.70
C GLN A 204 -16.98 -31.42 -3.08
N GLN A 205 -15.95 -31.77 -2.30
CA GLN A 205 -15.16 -32.98 -2.52
C GLN A 205 -15.98 -34.25 -2.33
N LYS A 206 -16.88 -34.27 -1.32
CA LYS A 206 -17.82 -35.38 -1.08
C LYS A 206 -18.85 -35.56 -2.21
N GLN A 207 -19.24 -34.46 -2.87
CA GLN A 207 -20.10 -34.51 -4.05
C GLN A 207 -19.35 -35.04 -5.28
N LEU A 208 -18.06 -34.73 -5.39
CA LEU A 208 -17.20 -35.25 -6.45
C LEU A 208 -16.98 -36.76 -6.29
N ASP A 209 -16.71 -37.24 -5.07
CA ASP A 209 -16.56 -38.68 -4.77
C ASP A 209 -17.84 -39.49 -5.04
N GLN A 210 -19.02 -38.88 -4.82
CA GLN A 210 -20.32 -39.48 -5.16
C GLN A 210 -20.56 -39.57 -6.67
N LEU A 211 -19.98 -38.67 -7.46
CA LEU A 211 -20.07 -38.69 -8.93
C LEU A 211 -19.12 -39.74 -9.52
N THR A 212 -17.95 -39.96 -8.93
CA THR A 212 -17.00 -41.01 -9.36
C THR A 212 -17.46 -42.43 -9.04
N GLN A 213 -18.34 -42.62 -8.05
CA GLN A 213 -18.84 -43.95 -7.66
C GLN A 213 -20.01 -44.48 -8.52
N ASN A 214 -20.74 -43.62 -9.24
CA ASN A 214 -21.84 -44.05 -10.10
C ASN A 214 -21.34 -44.42 -11.51
N LYS A 215 -20.72 -45.60 -11.62
CA LYS A 215 -20.56 -46.31 -12.90
C LYS A 215 -21.94 -46.64 -13.47
N LEU A 216 -22.37 -45.95 -14.53
CA LEU A 216 -23.51 -46.36 -15.36
C LEU A 216 -23.01 -47.24 -16.52
N GLU A 217 -23.38 -48.51 -16.46
CA GLU A 217 -23.11 -49.57 -17.42
C GLU A 217 -23.81 -49.31 -18.77
N VAL A 218 -23.10 -49.50 -19.89
CA VAL A 218 -23.70 -49.72 -21.22
C VAL A 218 -23.02 -50.94 -21.83
N HIS A 219 -23.77 -52.01 -22.10
CA HIS A 219 -23.25 -53.22 -22.74
C HIS A 219 -23.24 -53.09 -24.28
N SER A 220 -22.29 -53.78 -24.93
CA SER A 220 -22.14 -53.85 -26.39
C SER A 220 -22.77 -55.13 -26.96
N CYS A 221 -23.57 -55.02 -28.03
CA CYS A 221 -23.98 -56.18 -28.82
C CYS A 221 -22.99 -56.43 -29.96
N LEU A 222 -22.49 -57.66 -30.06
CA LEU A 222 -21.54 -58.14 -31.07
C LEU A 222 -22.30 -58.83 -32.22
N SER A 223 -22.54 -58.15 -33.34
CA SER A 223 -22.82 -58.83 -34.62
C SER A 223 -22.33 -58.02 -35.84
N LYS A 224 -21.76 -58.72 -36.84
CA LYS A 224 -20.82 -58.18 -37.85
C LYS A 224 -21.42 -57.55 -39.12
N SER A 225 -22.75 -57.45 -39.30
CA SER A 225 -23.32 -56.65 -40.41
C SER A 225 -24.82 -56.35 -40.25
N HIS A 226 -25.24 -55.11 -40.47
CA HIS A 226 -26.64 -54.66 -40.35
C HIS A 226 -27.49 -54.80 -41.64
N LYS A 227 -27.20 -55.76 -42.54
CA LYS A 227 -27.89 -55.97 -43.83
C LYS A 227 -28.73 -57.26 -43.86
N CYS A 228 -29.82 -57.26 -44.65
CA CYS A 228 -30.70 -58.41 -44.85
C CYS A 228 -29.99 -59.54 -45.62
N ASP A 229 -30.22 -60.77 -45.20
CA ASP A 229 -29.59 -62.00 -45.66
C ASP A 229 -30.40 -62.76 -46.74
N GLN A 230 -31.55 -62.20 -47.16
CA GLN A 230 -32.43 -62.80 -48.16
C GLN A 230 -32.02 -62.43 -49.61
N VAL A 231 -32.24 -63.35 -50.54
CA VAL A 231 -31.89 -63.22 -51.96
C VAL A 231 -32.91 -62.35 -52.70
N CYS A 232 -32.45 -61.52 -53.64
CA CYS A 232 -33.30 -60.69 -54.50
C CYS A 232 -34.27 -61.55 -55.32
N GLN A 233 -35.56 -61.22 -55.26
CA GLN A 233 -36.64 -61.96 -55.94
C GLN A 233 -36.51 -61.96 -57.48
N ILE A 234 -35.80 -60.99 -58.05
CA ILE A 234 -35.61 -60.84 -59.50
C ILE A 234 -34.22 -61.31 -59.96
N CYS A 235 -33.22 -61.29 -59.07
CA CYS A 235 -31.83 -61.60 -59.37
C CYS A 235 -31.30 -62.70 -58.42
N PRO A 236 -31.35 -63.98 -58.81
CA PRO A 236 -31.13 -65.13 -57.92
C PRO A 236 -29.75 -65.22 -57.23
N ASN A 237 -28.77 -64.44 -57.70
CA ASN A 237 -27.38 -64.51 -57.23
C ASN A 237 -26.96 -63.29 -56.37
N LYS A 238 -27.92 -62.47 -55.90
CA LYS A 238 -27.63 -61.22 -55.16
C LYS A 238 -28.49 -61.10 -53.90
N ILE A 239 -27.92 -60.53 -52.84
CA ILE A 239 -28.54 -60.35 -51.52
C ILE A 239 -29.28 -59.00 -51.46
N CYS A 240 -30.35 -58.94 -50.67
CA CYS A 240 -31.16 -57.74 -50.47
C CYS A 240 -30.32 -56.62 -49.82
N ASP A 241 -30.32 -55.43 -50.40
CA ASP A 241 -29.54 -54.28 -49.87
C ASP A 241 -30.24 -53.55 -48.69
N LYS A 242 -31.43 -53.99 -48.29
CA LYS A 242 -32.16 -53.41 -47.15
C LYS A 242 -31.57 -53.87 -45.80
N LYS A 243 -31.88 -53.13 -44.74
CA LYS A 243 -31.40 -53.43 -43.37
C LYS A 243 -31.93 -54.78 -42.85
N ALA A 244 -31.13 -55.46 -42.04
CA ALA A 244 -31.51 -56.73 -41.42
C ALA A 244 -32.81 -56.58 -40.60
N GLY A 245 -33.76 -57.50 -40.78
CA GLY A 245 -35.04 -57.49 -40.07
C GLY A 245 -36.13 -56.57 -40.64
N HIS A 246 -36.01 -56.12 -41.90
CA HIS A 246 -37.15 -55.49 -42.57
C HIS A 246 -38.31 -56.49 -42.74
N ASP A 247 -39.54 -55.97 -42.68
CA ASP A 247 -40.79 -56.75 -42.66
C ASP A 247 -40.87 -57.81 -43.78
N GLN A 248 -41.38 -59.01 -43.45
CA GLN A 248 -41.50 -60.17 -44.35
C GLN A 248 -42.47 -59.94 -45.52
N ASN A 249 -43.35 -58.94 -45.42
CA ASN A 249 -44.27 -58.57 -46.50
C ASN A 249 -43.68 -57.55 -47.49
N GLN A 250 -42.41 -57.16 -47.34
CA GLN A 250 -41.75 -56.23 -48.26
C GLN A 250 -40.86 -56.95 -49.28
N GLU A 251 -40.89 -56.50 -50.53
CA GLU A 251 -40.11 -57.06 -51.62
C GLU A 251 -38.59 -56.97 -51.36
N HIS A 252 -37.89 -58.07 -51.62
CA HIS A 252 -36.44 -58.20 -51.53
C HIS A 252 -35.82 -57.95 -52.91
N LEU A 253 -35.24 -56.76 -53.13
CA LEU A 253 -34.72 -56.32 -54.43
C LEU A 253 -33.24 -55.89 -54.33
N CYS A 254 -32.46 -56.11 -55.40
CA CYS A 254 -31.05 -55.70 -55.50
C CYS A 254 -30.88 -54.43 -56.35
N SER A 255 -29.71 -53.79 -56.19
CA SER A 255 -29.41 -52.48 -56.74
C SER A 255 -28.86 -52.48 -58.18
N GLU A 256 -28.72 -53.64 -58.84
CA GLU A 256 -27.99 -53.74 -60.13
C GLU A 256 -28.84 -53.50 -61.40
N LYS A 257 -30.18 -53.43 -61.33
CA LYS A 257 -31.06 -53.05 -62.46
C LYS A 257 -32.22 -52.14 -62.03
N ASP A 258 -32.67 -51.27 -62.94
CA ASP A 258 -33.84 -50.41 -62.75
C ASP A 258 -35.15 -51.18 -62.99
N HIS A 259 -35.93 -51.39 -61.93
CA HIS A 259 -37.15 -52.22 -61.90
C HIS A 259 -38.46 -51.40 -62.11
N LYS A 260 -38.45 -50.41 -63.02
CA LYS A 260 -39.55 -49.43 -63.23
C LYS A 260 -40.50 -49.78 -64.40
N CYS A 261 -41.72 -49.22 -64.37
CA CYS A 261 -42.75 -49.34 -65.41
C CYS A 261 -42.46 -48.44 -66.64
N ASN A 262 -42.76 -48.93 -67.85
CA ASN A 262 -42.49 -48.23 -69.12
C ASN A 262 -43.69 -47.42 -69.70
N GLY A 263 -44.77 -47.19 -68.94
CA GLY A 263 -45.94 -46.43 -69.40
C GLY A 263 -45.79 -44.89 -69.35
N LYS A 264 -46.56 -44.13 -70.15
CA LYS A 264 -46.58 -42.65 -70.14
C LYS A 264 -47.59 -42.08 -69.15
N CYS A 265 -47.36 -40.89 -68.60
CA CYS A 265 -48.28 -40.27 -67.63
C CYS A 265 -49.61 -39.81 -68.25
N ASP A 266 -50.70 -39.99 -67.47
CA ASP A 266 -52.07 -39.67 -67.87
C ASP A 266 -52.44 -38.17 -67.76
N ILE A 267 -51.54 -37.28 -67.31
CA ILE A 267 -51.80 -35.83 -67.20
C ILE A 267 -51.58 -35.15 -68.57
N ARG A 268 -52.57 -34.35 -69.01
CA ARG A 268 -52.46 -33.55 -70.26
C ARG A 268 -51.17 -32.73 -70.25
N ASP A 269 -50.38 -32.90 -71.31
CA ASP A 269 -49.10 -32.25 -71.55
C ASP A 269 -47.88 -32.75 -70.71
N CYS A 270 -48.01 -33.78 -69.84
CA CYS A 270 -46.84 -34.48 -69.25
C CYS A 270 -46.32 -35.57 -70.21
N GLN A 271 -45.12 -35.41 -70.77
CA GLN A 271 -44.48 -36.44 -71.62
C GLN A 271 -43.64 -37.46 -70.83
N SER A 272 -43.62 -37.40 -69.50
CA SER A 272 -42.72 -38.20 -68.68
C SER A 272 -43.25 -39.61 -68.39
N ALA A 273 -42.30 -40.54 -68.18
CA ALA A 273 -42.55 -41.95 -67.90
C ALA A 273 -43.10 -42.19 -66.48
N CYS A 274 -43.83 -43.29 -66.31
CA CYS A 274 -44.45 -43.70 -65.06
C CYS A 274 -43.38 -44.08 -64.02
N TRP A 275 -43.50 -43.55 -62.81
CA TRP A 275 -42.51 -43.80 -61.75
C TRP A 275 -42.74 -45.09 -60.95
N LYS A 276 -43.86 -45.79 -61.20
CA LYS A 276 -44.26 -47.00 -60.46
C LYS A 276 -43.50 -48.26 -60.91
N SER A 277 -43.50 -49.29 -60.08
CA SER A 277 -42.86 -50.59 -60.33
C SER A 277 -43.48 -51.34 -61.51
N TYR A 278 -42.71 -52.23 -62.12
CA TYR A 278 -43.17 -53.09 -63.23
C TYR A 278 -44.40 -53.94 -62.81
N GLY A 279 -45.51 -53.86 -63.58
CA GLY A 279 -46.71 -54.69 -63.39
C GLY A 279 -47.89 -54.08 -62.60
N HIS A 280 -47.96 -52.76 -62.40
CA HIS A 280 -49.10 -52.13 -61.68
C HIS A 280 -50.37 -51.97 -62.54
N GLU A 281 -51.55 -52.14 -61.94
CA GLU A 281 -52.86 -52.06 -62.64
C GLU A 281 -53.55 -50.68 -62.57
N LYS A 282 -52.98 -49.69 -61.86
CA LYS A 282 -53.56 -48.34 -61.68
C LYS A 282 -53.08 -47.30 -62.72
N GLN A 283 -53.72 -46.13 -62.81
CA GLN A 283 -53.33 -44.97 -63.64
C GLN A 283 -51.82 -44.63 -63.56
N HIS A 284 -51.27 -44.21 -64.69
CA HIS A 284 -49.85 -43.90 -64.86
C HIS A 284 -49.56 -42.45 -64.43
N ASN A 285 -48.74 -42.31 -63.39
CA ASN A 285 -48.34 -41.00 -62.87
C ASN A 285 -46.84 -40.78 -63.15
N CYS A 286 -46.46 -39.59 -63.64
CA CYS A 286 -45.07 -39.17 -63.77
C CYS A 286 -44.50 -38.70 -62.43
N GLN A 287 -43.17 -38.65 -62.32
CA GLN A 287 -42.46 -38.12 -61.15
C GLN A 287 -42.39 -36.59 -61.13
N ASN A 288 -42.93 -35.93 -62.17
CA ASN A 288 -42.93 -34.46 -62.26
C ASN A 288 -44.04 -33.88 -61.40
N ASP A 289 -43.73 -32.81 -60.68
CA ASP A 289 -44.69 -32.04 -59.90
C ASP A 289 -45.58 -31.19 -60.83
N HIS A 290 -46.90 -31.19 -60.60
CA HIS A 290 -47.86 -30.31 -61.28
C HIS A 290 -48.41 -29.27 -60.30
N PRO A 291 -47.64 -28.23 -59.95
CA PRO A 291 -48.07 -27.26 -58.95
C PRO A 291 -49.26 -26.43 -59.43
N CYS A 292 -50.25 -26.24 -58.56
CA CYS A 292 -51.43 -25.41 -58.83
C CYS A 292 -51.10 -23.93 -59.10
N ASN A 293 -49.99 -23.41 -58.56
CA ASN A 293 -49.48 -22.04 -58.73
C ASN A 293 -50.39 -20.88 -58.27
N GLU A 294 -51.63 -21.13 -57.85
CA GLU A 294 -52.48 -20.15 -57.16
C GLU A 294 -51.94 -19.78 -55.78
N LYS A 295 -52.28 -18.60 -55.27
CA LYS A 295 -51.82 -18.12 -53.96
C LYS A 295 -52.49 -18.89 -52.83
N CYS A 296 -51.72 -19.20 -51.78
CA CYS A 296 -52.27 -19.80 -50.58
C CYS A 296 -53.28 -18.86 -49.93
N ASN A 297 -54.34 -19.44 -49.35
CA ASN A 297 -55.37 -18.68 -48.65
C ASN A 297 -54.80 -17.89 -47.44
N TYR A 298 -53.73 -18.38 -46.82
CA TYR A 298 -53.23 -17.87 -45.54
C TYR A 298 -51.88 -17.15 -45.60
N CYS A 299 -51.14 -17.24 -46.72
CA CYS A 299 -49.84 -16.59 -46.88
C CYS A 299 -49.54 -16.29 -48.36
N ASP A 300 -48.36 -15.73 -48.66
CA ASP A 300 -48.00 -15.31 -50.03
C ASP A 300 -47.29 -16.41 -50.85
N LYS A 301 -47.11 -17.60 -50.26
CA LYS A 301 -46.60 -18.77 -50.98
C LYS A 301 -47.65 -19.32 -51.94
N ASN A 302 -47.18 -20.07 -52.94
CA ASN A 302 -48.03 -20.72 -53.92
C ASN A 302 -48.55 -22.06 -53.35
N CYS A 303 -49.74 -22.47 -53.80
CA CYS A 303 -50.37 -23.74 -53.48
C CYS A 303 -49.49 -24.92 -53.91
N GLN A 304 -49.28 -25.88 -52.99
CA GLN A 304 -48.51 -27.10 -53.25
C GLN A 304 -49.41 -28.32 -53.50
N THR A 305 -50.73 -28.13 -53.58
CA THR A 305 -51.66 -29.16 -54.01
C THR A 305 -51.50 -29.36 -55.51
N ASP A 306 -51.42 -30.62 -55.92
CA ASP A 306 -51.27 -30.98 -57.32
C ASP A 306 -52.52 -30.56 -58.11
N ARG A 307 -52.32 -30.00 -59.30
CA ARG A 307 -53.39 -29.52 -60.18
C ARG A 307 -54.37 -30.63 -60.60
N SER A 308 -53.97 -31.89 -60.54
CA SER A 308 -54.83 -33.05 -60.82
C SER A 308 -55.92 -33.29 -59.76
N ILE A 309 -55.82 -32.66 -58.59
CA ILE A 309 -56.80 -32.78 -57.50
C ILE A 309 -57.67 -31.52 -57.48
N PRO A 310 -59.02 -31.61 -57.62
CA PRO A 310 -59.89 -30.43 -57.57
C PRO A 310 -59.88 -29.76 -56.18
N HIS A 311 -59.49 -28.47 -56.09
CA HIS A 311 -59.41 -27.74 -54.81
C HIS A 311 -59.67 -26.22 -54.92
N ASN A 312 -60.60 -25.82 -55.81
CA ASN A 312 -60.83 -24.45 -56.30
C ASN A 312 -61.01 -23.32 -55.27
N ASN A 313 -61.28 -23.62 -53.99
CA ASN A 313 -61.49 -22.60 -52.93
C ASN A 313 -60.56 -22.78 -51.72
N ASN A 314 -59.67 -23.78 -51.72
CA ASN A 314 -58.83 -24.11 -50.58
C ASN A 314 -57.39 -24.37 -51.02
N HIS A 315 -56.67 -23.28 -51.33
CA HIS A 315 -55.29 -23.33 -51.74
C HIS A 315 -54.36 -23.39 -50.53
N ASP A 316 -53.71 -24.53 -50.34
CA ASP A 316 -52.80 -24.81 -49.23
C ASP A 316 -51.36 -24.95 -49.73
N CYS A 317 -50.45 -24.17 -49.16
CA CYS A 317 -49.02 -24.31 -49.43
C CYS A 317 -48.37 -25.45 -48.64
N LYS A 318 -49.16 -26.24 -47.89
CA LYS A 318 -48.75 -27.37 -47.03
C LYS A 318 -47.80 -26.99 -45.90
N ASP A 319 -47.65 -25.70 -45.63
CA ASP A 319 -46.99 -25.26 -44.40
C ASP A 319 -47.90 -25.56 -43.22
N ILE A 320 -47.32 -26.15 -42.18
CA ILE A 320 -48.04 -26.51 -40.97
C ILE A 320 -48.01 -25.34 -39.97
N TYR A 321 -47.02 -24.46 -40.07
CA TYR A 321 -46.72 -23.39 -39.11
C TYR A 321 -46.99 -22.00 -39.67
N CYS A 322 -47.42 -21.10 -38.80
CA CYS A 322 -47.57 -19.68 -39.11
C CYS A 322 -46.24 -19.09 -39.64
N ASN A 323 -46.33 -18.25 -40.68
CA ASN A 323 -45.17 -17.64 -41.32
C ASN A 323 -44.70 -16.34 -40.65
N GLN A 324 -45.41 -15.86 -39.62
CA GLN A 324 -45.08 -14.64 -38.89
C GLN A 324 -44.07 -14.91 -37.78
N ASN A 325 -43.24 -13.91 -37.48
CA ASN A 325 -42.36 -13.93 -36.33
C ASN A 325 -43.13 -13.60 -35.05
N CYS A 326 -42.64 -14.12 -33.93
CA CYS A 326 -43.13 -13.79 -32.60
C CYS A 326 -43.07 -12.27 -32.38
N SER A 327 -44.12 -11.69 -31.79
CA SER A 327 -44.17 -10.26 -31.46
C SER A 327 -43.15 -9.86 -30.37
N LEU A 328 -42.50 -10.82 -29.73
CA LEU A 328 -41.50 -10.60 -28.67
C LEU A 328 -40.06 -11.03 -29.08
N CYS A 329 -39.88 -11.77 -30.17
CA CYS A 329 -38.56 -12.21 -30.63
C CYS A 329 -38.56 -12.62 -32.11
N GLN A 330 -37.39 -12.95 -32.67
CA GLN A 330 -37.27 -13.32 -34.09
C GLN A 330 -37.59 -14.80 -34.40
N ARG A 331 -38.19 -15.54 -33.45
CA ARG A 331 -38.57 -16.96 -33.66
C ARG A 331 -39.94 -17.05 -34.34
N ARG A 332 -40.19 -18.14 -35.07
CA ARG A 332 -41.49 -18.39 -35.73
C ARG A 332 -42.61 -18.56 -34.72
N CYS A 333 -43.80 -18.09 -35.09
CA CYS A 333 -45.03 -18.29 -34.35
C CYS A 333 -45.38 -19.78 -34.25
N LYS A 334 -45.89 -20.19 -33.09
CA LYS A 334 -46.29 -21.58 -32.83
C LYS A 334 -47.62 -21.96 -33.47
N ASP A 335 -48.44 -20.96 -33.75
CA ASP A 335 -49.80 -21.18 -34.19
C ASP A 335 -49.84 -21.82 -35.58
N PRO A 336 -50.91 -22.57 -35.89
CA PRO A 336 -51.07 -23.18 -37.20
C PRO A 336 -51.03 -22.13 -38.32
N HIS A 337 -50.66 -22.60 -39.52
CA HIS A 337 -50.46 -21.76 -40.70
C HIS A 337 -51.65 -20.86 -41.06
N ASN A 338 -52.87 -21.25 -40.70
CA ASN A 338 -54.08 -20.45 -40.93
C ASN A 338 -54.10 -19.09 -40.19
N LYS A 339 -53.28 -18.90 -39.14
CA LYS A 339 -53.15 -17.61 -38.46
C LYS A 339 -52.21 -16.61 -39.17
N SER A 340 -51.46 -17.04 -40.18
CA SER A 340 -50.42 -16.24 -40.86
C SER A 340 -50.85 -14.85 -41.35
N ARG A 341 -52.12 -14.68 -41.76
CA ARG A 341 -52.70 -13.41 -42.23
C ARG A 341 -53.52 -12.65 -41.18
N ASN A 342 -53.65 -13.18 -39.96
CA ASN A 342 -54.36 -12.48 -38.90
C ASN A 342 -53.54 -11.27 -38.43
N GLN A 343 -54.19 -10.10 -38.33
CA GLN A 343 -53.58 -8.84 -37.84
C GLN A 343 -53.29 -8.83 -36.33
N GLY A 344 -53.46 -9.96 -35.64
CA GLY A 344 -53.21 -10.09 -34.20
C GLY A 344 -51.74 -10.33 -33.86
N HIS A 345 -51.44 -10.41 -32.56
CA HIS A 345 -50.11 -10.77 -32.07
C HIS A 345 -49.80 -12.25 -32.29
N HIS A 346 -48.53 -12.52 -32.59
CA HIS A 346 -48.00 -13.84 -32.90
C HIS A 346 -47.02 -14.24 -31.81
N PHE A 347 -47.08 -15.46 -31.31
CA PHE A 347 -46.23 -15.88 -30.19
C PHE A 347 -45.55 -17.21 -30.49
N CYS A 348 -44.29 -17.38 -30.09
CA CYS A 348 -43.60 -18.67 -30.16
C CYS A 348 -43.76 -19.46 -28.85
N ASP A 349 -43.33 -20.73 -28.82
CA ASP A 349 -43.43 -21.62 -27.64
C ASP A 349 -42.32 -21.42 -26.60
N GLN A 350 -41.61 -20.31 -26.67
CA GLN A 350 -40.43 -20.07 -25.84
C GLN A 350 -40.75 -19.03 -24.78
N GLN A 351 -40.15 -19.21 -23.61
CA GLN A 351 -40.29 -18.26 -22.51
C GLN A 351 -39.64 -16.92 -22.90
N HIS A 352 -40.31 -15.82 -22.56
CA HIS A 352 -39.80 -14.47 -22.74
C HIS A 352 -39.72 -13.78 -21.39
N TYR A 353 -38.65 -13.03 -21.17
CA TYR A 353 -38.47 -12.22 -19.96
C TYR A 353 -38.77 -10.77 -20.25
N CYS A 354 -39.35 -10.08 -19.27
CA CYS A 354 -39.64 -8.66 -19.34
C CYS A 354 -38.38 -7.83 -19.59
N GLN A 355 -38.46 -6.86 -20.51
CA GLN A 355 -37.33 -5.98 -20.86
C GLN A 355 -37.38 -4.63 -20.13
N GLU A 356 -38.45 -4.36 -19.37
CA GLU A 356 -38.58 -3.14 -18.56
C GLU A 356 -37.60 -3.12 -17.40
N LYS A 357 -37.26 -1.91 -16.92
CA LYS A 357 -36.35 -1.73 -15.78
C LYS A 357 -37.07 -1.97 -14.45
N CYS A 358 -36.31 -2.35 -13.44
CA CYS A 358 -36.84 -2.53 -12.08
C CYS A 358 -37.43 -1.23 -11.50
N ASP A 359 -38.66 -1.31 -11.00
CA ASP A 359 -39.45 -0.21 -10.42
C ASP A 359 -39.07 0.12 -8.97
N GLU A 360 -38.34 -0.77 -8.28
CA GLU A 360 -38.02 -0.60 -6.85
C GLU A 360 -37.13 0.61 -6.59
N LYS A 361 -37.25 1.27 -5.43
CA LYS A 361 -36.41 2.45 -5.17
C LYS A 361 -34.95 2.05 -4.92
N GLY A 362 -34.01 2.86 -5.38
CA GLY A 362 -32.56 2.60 -5.27
C GLY A 362 -31.95 1.90 -6.48
N ILE A 363 -30.75 1.38 -6.29
CA ILE A 363 -29.86 0.83 -7.32
C ILE A 363 -29.80 -0.71 -7.21
N CYS A 364 -30.10 -1.43 -8.28
CA CYS A 364 -30.19 -2.90 -8.29
C CYS A 364 -28.80 -3.57 -8.25
N LYS A 365 -27.89 -3.10 -9.10
CA LYS A 365 -26.53 -3.64 -9.22
C LYS A 365 -25.65 -2.59 -9.88
N ILE A 366 -24.44 -2.41 -9.36
CA ILE A 366 -23.45 -1.52 -9.96
C ILE A 366 -22.29 -2.38 -10.43
N ASP A 367 -22.23 -2.61 -11.73
CA ASP A 367 -21.09 -3.25 -12.36
C ASP A 367 -20.20 -2.20 -13.01
N TYR A 368 -18.90 -2.37 -12.84
CA TYR A 368 -17.89 -1.57 -13.50
C TYR A 368 -17.15 -2.41 -14.53
N GLU A 369 -16.83 -1.78 -15.64
CA GLU A 369 -15.90 -2.27 -16.66
C GLU A 369 -14.55 -1.59 -16.43
N ILE A 370 -13.48 -2.39 -16.42
CA ILE A 370 -12.11 -1.90 -16.30
C ILE A 370 -11.53 -1.82 -17.70
N LYS A 371 -11.06 -0.64 -18.11
CA LYS A 371 -10.38 -0.43 -19.40
C LYS A 371 -9.06 0.29 -19.19
N GLU A 372 -8.07 -0.06 -20.00
CA GLU A 372 -6.89 0.78 -20.20
C GLU A 372 -7.27 1.95 -21.10
N ALA A 373 -6.92 3.17 -20.69
CA ALA A 373 -7.21 4.39 -21.40
C ALA A 373 -5.96 5.28 -21.47
N THR A 374 -5.84 6.04 -22.56
CA THR A 374 -4.78 7.04 -22.73
C THR A 374 -5.28 8.39 -22.21
N TRP A 375 -4.57 8.98 -21.26
CA TRP A 375 -4.73 10.37 -20.88
C TRP A 375 -3.79 11.25 -21.71
N LYS A 376 -4.26 12.42 -22.14
CA LYS A 376 -3.50 13.35 -22.98
C LYS A 376 -3.82 14.81 -22.64
N SER A 377 -2.80 15.62 -22.40
CA SER A 377 -2.88 17.08 -22.36
C SER A 377 -1.86 17.72 -23.32
N SER A 378 -1.72 19.04 -23.26
CA SER A 378 -0.71 19.79 -24.02
C SER A 378 0.72 19.43 -23.64
N ILE A 379 0.95 18.89 -22.43
CA ILE A 379 2.30 18.67 -21.88
C ILE A 379 2.65 17.21 -21.60
N SER A 380 1.69 16.28 -21.55
CA SER A 380 1.99 14.86 -21.36
C SER A 380 0.91 13.92 -21.91
N GLU A 381 1.33 12.67 -22.16
CA GLU A 381 0.47 11.59 -22.62
C GLU A 381 0.92 10.30 -21.90
N PHE A 382 -0.01 9.58 -21.26
CA PHE A 382 0.28 8.35 -20.53
C PHE A 382 -0.93 7.42 -20.41
N GLN A 383 -0.70 6.14 -20.15
CA GLN A 383 -1.75 5.14 -19.94
C GLN A 383 -2.22 5.13 -18.48
N TYR A 384 -3.51 4.88 -18.27
CA TYR A 384 -4.09 4.69 -16.94
C TYR A 384 -5.29 3.72 -16.97
N ILE A 385 -5.68 3.23 -15.80
CA ILE A 385 -6.85 2.36 -15.65
C ILE A 385 -8.09 3.23 -15.42
N LYS A 386 -9.09 3.05 -16.27
CA LYS A 386 -10.39 3.73 -16.20
C LYS A 386 -11.50 2.76 -15.79
N TYR A 387 -12.24 3.11 -14.75
CA TYR A 387 -13.39 2.37 -14.25
C TYR A 387 -14.71 2.98 -14.77
N ILE A 388 -15.34 2.28 -15.72
CA ILE A 388 -16.55 2.75 -16.42
C ILE A 388 -17.78 2.01 -15.87
N PRO A 389 -18.84 2.71 -15.42
CA PRO A 389 -20.07 2.05 -15.00
C PRO A 389 -20.81 1.44 -16.21
N LYS A 390 -21.22 0.16 -16.13
CA LYS A 390 -21.84 -0.57 -17.26
C LYS A 390 -23.28 -0.13 -17.57
N GLU A 391 -24.06 0.20 -16.55
CA GLU A 391 -25.45 0.68 -16.67
C GLU A 391 -25.76 1.67 -15.53
N ASN A 392 -26.86 2.43 -15.65
CA ASN A 392 -27.34 3.38 -14.62
C ASN A 392 -27.81 2.71 -13.30
N GLY A 393 -27.31 1.53 -12.99
CA GLY A 393 -27.57 0.82 -11.74
C GLY A 393 -28.90 0.05 -11.70
N LYS A 394 -29.75 0.16 -12.74
CA LYS A 394 -31.08 -0.44 -12.80
C LYS A 394 -31.09 -1.67 -13.71
N GLN A 395 -31.29 -2.85 -13.12
CA GLN A 395 -31.41 -4.10 -13.85
C GLN A 395 -32.78 -4.23 -14.53
N LYS A 396 -32.82 -5.05 -15.59
CA LYS A 396 -34.06 -5.49 -16.23
C LYS A 396 -34.89 -6.37 -15.28
N CYS A 397 -36.19 -6.38 -15.49
CA CYS A 397 -37.15 -7.18 -14.75
C CYS A 397 -36.86 -8.69 -14.89
N HIS A 398 -36.97 -9.43 -13.79
CA HIS A 398 -36.75 -10.87 -13.72
C HIS A 398 -37.98 -11.68 -14.15
N PHE A 399 -39.17 -11.07 -14.17
CA PHE A 399 -40.40 -11.81 -14.43
C PHE A 399 -40.59 -12.20 -15.89
N GLU A 400 -41.10 -13.41 -16.08
CA GLU A 400 -41.52 -13.94 -17.37
C GLU A 400 -42.81 -13.27 -17.84
N ILE A 401 -42.90 -13.01 -19.14
CA ILE A 401 -44.12 -12.57 -19.80
C ILE A 401 -45.01 -13.80 -19.99
N PRO A 402 -46.25 -13.82 -19.49
CA PRO A 402 -47.16 -14.95 -19.66
C PRO A 402 -47.38 -15.27 -21.15
N ASN A 403 -47.50 -16.56 -21.46
CA ASN A 403 -47.76 -17.04 -22.82
C ASN A 403 -48.96 -16.31 -23.45
N GLY A 404 -48.76 -15.75 -24.64
CA GLY A 404 -49.81 -15.03 -25.38
C GLY A 404 -50.04 -13.57 -24.96
N LYS A 405 -49.23 -13.03 -24.04
CA LYS A 405 -49.26 -11.61 -23.65
C LYS A 405 -48.00 -10.88 -24.13
N LEU A 406 -48.07 -9.55 -24.26
CA LEU A 406 -46.92 -8.69 -24.56
C LEU A 406 -46.14 -8.24 -23.32
N LYS A 407 -46.78 -8.29 -22.14
CA LYS A 407 -46.21 -7.90 -20.86
C LYS A 407 -46.79 -8.75 -19.72
N HIS A 408 -46.08 -8.84 -18.61
CA HIS A 408 -46.66 -9.35 -17.37
C HIS A 408 -47.41 -8.22 -16.66
N ASP A 409 -48.31 -8.61 -15.76
CA ASP A 409 -49.04 -7.69 -14.88
C ASP A 409 -48.25 -7.51 -13.56
N GLY A 410 -48.44 -6.37 -12.87
CA GLY A 410 -47.73 -6.07 -11.61
C GLY A 410 -46.47 -5.22 -11.77
N LYS A 411 -45.71 -5.05 -10.68
CA LYS A 411 -44.46 -4.27 -10.65
C LYS A 411 -43.31 -5.00 -11.34
N HIS A 412 -42.41 -4.25 -11.96
CA HIS A 412 -41.19 -4.78 -12.53
C HIS A 412 -40.11 -4.92 -11.45
N LEU A 413 -39.71 -6.15 -11.10
CA LEU A 413 -38.71 -6.43 -10.06
C LEU A 413 -37.47 -7.11 -10.66
N CYS A 414 -36.28 -6.77 -10.20
CA CYS A 414 -35.02 -7.40 -10.66
C CYS A 414 -34.76 -8.80 -10.10
N LYS A 415 -35.56 -9.26 -9.13
CA LYS A 415 -35.58 -10.62 -8.54
C LYS A 415 -36.98 -10.93 -7.98
N ASN A 416 -37.18 -12.19 -7.58
CA ASN A 416 -38.42 -12.64 -6.92
C ASN A 416 -38.63 -11.91 -5.58
N ASP A 417 -39.88 -11.63 -5.23
CA ASP A 417 -40.29 -10.91 -4.00
C ASP A 417 -39.84 -11.62 -2.70
N THR A 418 -39.53 -12.92 -2.79
CA THR A 418 -39.05 -13.75 -1.68
C THR A 418 -37.54 -13.69 -1.47
N ASP A 419 -36.78 -13.23 -2.47
CA ASP A 419 -35.32 -13.12 -2.39
C ASP A 419 -34.94 -11.76 -1.80
N LYS A 420 -34.29 -11.77 -0.64
CA LYS A 420 -33.77 -10.55 0.01
C LYS A 420 -32.61 -9.96 -0.81
N GLN A 421 -32.89 -9.24 -1.90
CA GLN A 421 -31.97 -8.26 -2.45
C GLN A 421 -32.39 -6.88 -1.96
N PHE A 422 -31.54 -6.26 -1.15
CA PHE A 422 -31.69 -4.83 -0.89
C PHE A 422 -31.10 -4.07 -2.07
N HIS A 423 -31.84 -3.07 -2.56
CA HIS A 423 -31.31 -2.11 -3.51
C HIS A 423 -30.33 -1.20 -2.79
N ASN A 424 -29.22 -0.88 -3.44
CA ASN A 424 -28.21 0.06 -2.95
C ASN A 424 -28.76 1.48 -2.97
N CYS A 425 -28.17 2.32 -2.14
CA CYS A 425 -28.49 3.72 -2.04
C CYS A 425 -28.15 4.45 -3.35
N ASN A 426 -28.95 5.46 -3.71
CA ASN A 426 -28.80 6.23 -4.94
C ASN A 426 -27.92 7.48 -4.77
N GLN A 427 -27.38 7.70 -3.57
CA GLN A 427 -26.45 8.79 -3.29
C GLN A 427 -25.07 8.49 -3.87
N LYS A 428 -24.41 9.53 -4.38
CA LYS A 428 -23.14 9.44 -5.10
C LYS A 428 -22.01 10.11 -4.31
N CYS A 429 -20.83 9.50 -4.37
CA CYS A 429 -19.61 10.02 -3.79
C CYS A 429 -19.33 11.42 -4.37
N PRO A 430 -19.01 12.42 -3.53
CA PRO A 430 -18.80 13.80 -3.98
C PRO A 430 -17.62 13.96 -4.95
N GLU A 431 -16.68 13.02 -4.99
CA GLU A 431 -15.47 13.12 -5.81
C GLU A 431 -15.46 12.23 -7.05
N CYS A 432 -15.93 10.99 -6.95
CA CYS A 432 -15.86 10.01 -8.04
C CYS A 432 -17.23 9.52 -8.53
N ASN A 433 -18.32 10.08 -8.00
CA ASN A 433 -19.69 9.72 -8.36
C ASN A 433 -20.07 8.24 -8.16
N THR A 434 -19.24 7.41 -7.51
CA THR A 434 -19.62 6.04 -7.13
C THR A 434 -20.83 6.08 -6.20
N PHE A 435 -21.81 5.22 -6.43
CA PHE A 435 -22.95 5.07 -5.52
C PHE A 435 -22.56 4.43 -4.19
N CYS A 436 -23.36 4.72 -3.17
CA CYS A 436 -23.23 4.13 -1.84
C CYS A 436 -23.62 2.64 -1.85
N ASP A 437 -22.83 1.81 -1.17
CA ASP A 437 -23.01 0.35 -1.09
C ASP A 437 -24.08 -0.06 -0.06
N LEU A 438 -24.53 0.86 0.78
CA LEU A 438 -25.54 0.62 1.79
C LEU A 438 -26.96 0.53 1.20
N LYS A 439 -27.87 -0.11 1.92
CA LYS A 439 -29.27 -0.27 1.51
C LYS A 439 -29.97 1.08 1.30
N TYR A 440 -30.80 1.19 0.26
CA TYR A 440 -31.64 2.35 0.01
C TYR A 440 -32.47 2.72 1.24
N GLY A 441 -32.40 3.99 1.66
CA GLY A 441 -33.06 4.49 2.86
C GLY A 441 -32.33 4.20 4.18
N HIS A 442 -31.08 3.74 4.14
CA HIS A 442 -30.24 3.62 5.34
C HIS A 442 -30.10 4.98 6.07
N GLN A 443 -29.87 4.91 7.38
CA GLN A 443 -29.55 6.06 8.22
C GLN A 443 -28.03 6.14 8.41
N GLY A 444 -27.51 7.32 8.74
CA GLY A 444 -26.07 7.56 8.90
C GLY A 444 -25.33 7.88 7.60
N ILE A 445 -24.00 7.91 7.67
CA ILE A 445 -23.14 8.31 6.55
C ILE A 445 -23.16 7.32 5.40
N HIS A 446 -23.03 7.83 4.18
CA HIS A 446 -22.87 7.03 2.97
C HIS A 446 -21.48 6.41 2.90
N SER A 447 -21.37 5.21 2.32
CA SER A 447 -20.10 4.49 2.24
C SER A 447 -20.02 3.69 0.96
N SER A 448 -18.81 3.56 0.43
CA SER A 448 -18.51 2.64 -0.65
C SER A 448 -17.16 1.98 -0.39
N GLU A 449 -17.09 0.66 -0.56
CA GLU A 449 -15.82 -0.06 -0.55
C GLU A 449 -15.03 0.17 -1.85
N ARG A 450 -15.69 0.67 -2.89
CA ARG A 450 -15.11 0.82 -4.23
C ARG A 450 -15.19 2.27 -4.70
N HIS A 451 -14.13 3.03 -4.45
CA HIS A 451 -13.95 4.32 -5.08
C HIS A 451 -13.32 4.17 -6.47
N ARG A 452 -13.69 5.04 -7.40
CA ARG A 452 -13.20 5.02 -8.78
C ARG A 452 -12.47 6.31 -9.15
N ASN A 453 -12.09 6.44 -10.41
CA ASN A 453 -11.52 7.66 -10.99
C ASN A 453 -12.35 8.89 -10.60
N LYS A 454 -11.68 9.96 -10.15
CA LYS A 454 -12.33 11.22 -9.79
C LYS A 454 -12.92 11.87 -11.03
N GLU A 455 -14.17 12.30 -10.97
CA GLU A 455 -14.84 12.92 -12.11
C GLU A 455 -15.13 14.37 -11.80
N ASN A 456 -15.03 15.25 -12.82
CA ASN A 456 -15.33 16.69 -12.69
C ASN A 456 -14.41 17.46 -11.73
N GLN A 457 -13.19 16.97 -11.51
CA GLN A 457 -12.18 17.65 -10.70
C GLN A 457 -10.98 18.03 -11.55
N ILE A 458 -10.52 19.26 -11.42
CA ILE A 458 -9.32 19.77 -12.10
C ILE A 458 -8.23 20.12 -11.09
N PHE A 459 -6.99 20.08 -11.54
CA PHE A 459 -5.87 20.60 -10.77
C PHE A 459 -5.89 22.13 -10.76
N THR A 460 -5.77 22.71 -9.56
CA THR A 460 -5.68 24.16 -9.35
C THR A 460 -4.58 24.48 -8.34
N GLN A 461 -4.14 25.73 -8.31
CA GLN A 461 -3.18 26.27 -7.36
C GLN A 461 -3.51 27.72 -7.00
N LYS A 462 -2.90 28.21 -5.93
CA LYS A 462 -2.99 29.61 -5.50
C LYS A 462 -2.32 30.52 -6.52
N TYR A 463 -2.90 31.70 -6.75
CA TYR A 463 -2.39 32.68 -7.70
C TYR A 463 -0.92 33.05 -7.39
N GLY A 464 -0.08 33.21 -8.42
CA GLY A 464 1.34 33.58 -8.27
C GLY A 464 2.32 32.41 -8.03
N HIS A 465 1.82 31.22 -7.72
CA HIS A 465 2.61 29.99 -7.83
C HIS A 465 2.39 29.43 -9.23
N LEU A 466 3.45 29.24 -10.03
CA LEU A 466 3.38 28.62 -11.36
C LEU A 466 4.27 27.38 -11.37
N GLU A 467 3.81 26.31 -10.73
CA GLU A 467 4.53 25.03 -10.74
C GLU A 467 3.85 24.04 -11.68
N GLN A 468 4.66 23.28 -12.41
CA GLN A 468 4.18 22.09 -13.11
C GLN A 468 3.89 21.00 -12.07
N ILE A 469 2.73 20.36 -12.18
CA ILE A 469 2.33 19.31 -11.25
C ILE A 469 2.91 17.99 -11.76
N GLN A 470 3.84 17.40 -11.00
CA GLN A 470 4.44 16.12 -11.33
C GLN A 470 4.05 15.10 -10.27
N ILE A 471 3.47 13.98 -10.71
CA ILE A 471 3.06 12.85 -9.87
C ILE A 471 3.91 11.64 -10.24
N TYR A 472 4.62 11.11 -9.26
CA TYR A 472 5.47 9.93 -9.38
C TYR A 472 4.66 8.68 -8.98
N ASP A 473 4.38 7.79 -9.93
CA ASP A 473 3.68 6.53 -9.64
C ASP A 473 4.64 5.40 -9.29
N SER A 474 5.82 5.43 -9.89
CA SER A 474 6.96 4.55 -9.61
C SER A 474 8.25 5.31 -9.89
N LYS A 475 9.42 4.74 -9.56
CA LYS A 475 10.73 5.39 -9.80
C LYS A 475 10.92 5.81 -11.27
N ASP A 476 10.21 5.18 -12.21
CA ASP A 476 10.41 5.36 -13.64
C ASP A 476 9.23 6.05 -14.36
N ILE A 477 8.06 6.22 -13.71
CA ILE A 477 6.86 6.80 -14.34
C ILE A 477 6.47 8.11 -13.66
N ILE A 478 6.58 9.21 -14.42
CA ILE A 478 6.22 10.57 -13.99
C ILE A 478 5.05 11.07 -14.83
N ARG A 479 3.88 11.21 -14.21
CA ARG A 479 2.72 11.88 -14.83
C ARG A 479 2.84 13.38 -14.62
N LYS A 480 2.72 14.16 -15.71
CA LYS A 480 2.83 15.62 -15.65
C LYS A 480 1.49 16.26 -16.00
N TYR A 481 1.03 17.15 -15.14
CA TYR A 481 -0.21 17.90 -15.28
C TYR A 481 0.07 19.40 -15.28
N GLN A 482 -0.73 20.15 -16.03
CA GLN A 482 -0.81 21.61 -15.94
C GLN A 482 -2.06 22.02 -15.16
N ILE A 483 -2.10 23.28 -14.74
CA ILE A 483 -3.28 23.84 -14.09
C ILE A 483 -4.48 23.81 -15.05
N GLY A 484 -5.63 23.40 -14.55
CA GLY A 484 -6.84 23.18 -15.34
C GLY A 484 -6.98 21.76 -15.89
N ASP A 485 -5.94 20.93 -15.86
CA ASP A 485 -6.03 19.54 -16.28
C ASP A 485 -6.96 18.73 -15.37
N SER A 486 -7.68 17.78 -15.94
CA SER A 486 -8.54 16.85 -15.22
C SER A 486 -7.72 15.88 -14.36
N SER A 487 -8.18 15.63 -13.13
CA SER A 487 -7.61 14.64 -12.21
C SER A 487 -8.21 13.23 -12.36
N GLU A 488 -8.94 12.98 -13.45
CA GLU A 488 -9.56 11.70 -13.78
C GLU A 488 -8.62 10.49 -13.71
N PRO A 489 -7.32 10.57 -14.07
CA PRO A 489 -6.43 9.43 -13.94
C PRO A 489 -6.20 8.90 -12.52
N GLU A 490 -6.66 9.60 -11.49
CA GLU A 490 -6.53 9.17 -10.09
C GLU A 490 -7.87 8.73 -9.50
N THR A 491 -7.84 7.65 -8.71
CA THR A 491 -8.96 7.30 -7.83
C THR A 491 -8.92 8.13 -6.54
N CYS A 492 -10.03 8.17 -5.79
CA CYS A 492 -10.09 8.90 -4.51
C CYS A 492 -9.02 8.42 -3.51
N ASP A 493 -8.83 7.11 -3.38
CA ASP A 493 -7.85 6.51 -2.47
C ASP A 493 -6.40 6.81 -2.90
N GLN A 494 -6.08 6.69 -4.19
CA GLN A 494 -4.75 7.04 -4.71
C GLN A 494 -4.40 8.50 -4.46
N SER A 495 -5.34 9.40 -4.78
CA SER A 495 -5.20 10.84 -4.57
C SER A 495 -4.98 11.17 -3.09
N CYS A 496 -5.74 10.54 -2.21
CA CYS A 496 -5.65 10.75 -0.78
C CYS A 496 -4.30 10.26 -0.20
N LYS A 497 -3.86 9.04 -0.57
CA LYS A 497 -2.55 8.49 -0.16
C LYS A 497 -1.40 9.38 -0.61
N ARG A 498 -1.42 9.82 -1.87
CA ARG A 498 -0.37 10.67 -2.44
C ARG A 498 -0.27 12.02 -1.74
N ARG A 499 -1.41 12.65 -1.41
CA ARG A 499 -1.42 13.95 -0.72
C ARG A 499 -1.02 13.83 0.75
N GLY A 500 -1.23 12.67 1.37
CA GLY A 500 -0.61 12.29 2.64
C GLY A 500 -1.18 13.02 3.86
N LYS A 501 -0.32 13.37 4.81
CA LYS A 501 -0.70 13.99 6.10
C LYS A 501 -1.25 15.40 5.92
N ALA A 502 -2.25 15.76 6.73
CA ALA A 502 -2.79 17.12 6.83
C ALA A 502 -3.22 17.78 5.50
N HIS A 503 -3.52 16.99 4.47
CA HIS A 503 -4.05 17.53 3.22
C HIS A 503 -5.51 17.94 3.39
N PHE A 504 -5.93 18.90 2.56
CA PHE A 504 -7.24 19.53 2.66
C PHE A 504 -7.97 19.53 1.31
N HIS A 505 -9.29 19.66 1.36
CA HIS A 505 -10.17 19.86 0.22
C HIS A 505 -10.69 21.29 0.24
N LEU A 506 -10.96 21.84 -0.94
CA LEU A 506 -11.56 23.16 -1.08
C LEU A 506 -13.08 23.00 -1.03
N VAL A 507 -13.73 23.73 -0.13
CA VAL A 507 -15.18 23.81 -0.04
C VAL A 507 -15.59 25.25 -0.31
N GLU A 508 -16.52 25.48 -1.23
CA GLU A 508 -17.00 26.84 -1.55
C GLU A 508 -17.54 27.51 -0.28
N CYS A 509 -16.96 28.67 0.06
CA CYS A 509 -17.36 29.48 1.20
C CYS A 509 -18.41 30.49 0.77
N LYS A 510 -19.61 30.37 1.32
CA LYS A 510 -20.75 31.26 1.02
C LYS A 510 -20.81 32.52 1.90
N GLY A 511 -19.80 32.74 2.74
CA GLY A 511 -19.71 33.90 3.64
C GLY A 511 -20.58 33.78 4.89
N ASP A 512 -20.48 34.82 5.73
CA ASP A 512 -21.26 35.00 6.96
C ASP A 512 -21.28 33.75 7.87
N ASN A 513 -22.48 33.31 8.28
CA ASN A 513 -22.71 32.16 9.16
C ASN A 513 -22.50 30.80 8.46
N LEU A 514 -22.20 30.78 7.15
CA LEU A 514 -21.95 29.57 6.38
C LEU A 514 -20.45 29.31 6.15
N CYS A 515 -19.58 30.21 6.59
CA CYS A 515 -18.13 29.96 6.60
C CYS A 515 -17.79 28.87 7.61
N LEU A 516 -17.13 27.81 7.15
CA LEU A 516 -16.79 26.66 7.98
C LEU A 516 -15.75 27.01 9.05
N GLU A 517 -14.87 27.98 8.83
CA GLU A 517 -13.94 28.44 9.87
C GLU A 517 -14.68 29.05 11.07
N GLN A 518 -15.83 29.70 10.85
CA GLN A 518 -16.65 30.29 11.92
C GLN A 518 -17.51 29.26 12.65
N ASN A 519 -17.60 28.03 12.13
CA ASN A 519 -18.40 26.97 12.70
C ASN A 519 -17.64 26.26 13.84
N GLN A 520 -18.24 26.22 15.04
CA GLN A 520 -17.62 25.60 16.21
C GLN A 520 -17.27 24.10 16.02
N ASN A 521 -17.99 23.39 15.15
CA ASN A 521 -17.70 21.98 14.85
C ASN A 521 -16.43 21.78 13.98
N PHE A 522 -15.90 22.87 13.42
CA PHE A 522 -14.76 22.89 12.50
C PHE A 522 -13.53 23.63 13.06
N ILE A 523 -13.50 23.92 14.36
CA ILE A 523 -12.32 24.47 15.04
C ILE A 523 -11.11 23.55 14.76
N ASN A 524 -10.01 24.16 14.29
CA ASN A 524 -8.77 23.46 13.88
C ASN A 524 -8.96 22.41 12.77
N LYS A 525 -10.06 22.46 12.02
CA LYS A 525 -10.40 21.52 10.94
C LYS A 525 -10.73 22.18 9.62
N ALA A 526 -11.16 23.44 9.67
CA ALA A 526 -11.32 24.30 8.51
C ALA A 526 -10.63 25.65 8.76
N ARG A 527 -10.18 26.29 7.68
CA ARG A 527 -9.71 27.68 7.69
C ARG A 527 -10.17 28.39 6.41
N HIS A 528 -10.56 29.65 6.52
CA HIS A 528 -10.93 30.42 5.34
C HIS A 528 -9.69 30.74 4.50
N SER A 529 -9.77 30.52 3.19
CA SER A 529 -8.67 30.87 2.28
C SER A 529 -8.79 32.33 1.87
N THR A 530 -7.76 33.12 2.16
CA THR A 530 -7.65 34.51 1.67
C THR A 530 -7.16 34.61 0.23
N GLU A 531 -6.77 33.48 -0.35
CA GLU A 531 -6.09 33.39 -1.64
C GLU A 531 -7.07 33.04 -2.76
N LYS A 532 -6.77 33.51 -3.98
CA LYS A 532 -7.51 33.12 -5.18
C LYS A 532 -6.88 31.89 -5.84
N TYR A 533 -7.72 31.04 -6.41
CA TYR A 533 -7.31 29.81 -7.09
C TYR A 533 -7.52 29.95 -8.60
N VAL A 534 -6.52 29.52 -9.37
CA VAL A 534 -6.55 29.63 -10.83
C VAL A 534 -7.72 28.81 -11.41
N ASN A 535 -8.50 29.40 -12.33
CA ASN A 535 -9.75 28.89 -12.91
C ASN A 535 -10.97 28.88 -11.96
N PHE A 536 -10.85 29.48 -10.78
CA PHE A 536 -11.92 29.60 -9.79
C PHE A 536 -11.92 30.98 -9.12
N GLU A 537 -11.52 32.03 -9.85
CA GLU A 537 -11.29 33.37 -9.32
C GLU A 537 -12.57 34.01 -8.74
N GLU A 538 -13.73 33.67 -9.30
CA GLU A 538 -15.04 34.14 -8.83
C GLU A 538 -15.51 33.50 -7.51
N PHE A 539 -14.89 32.40 -7.08
CA PHE A 539 -15.26 31.69 -5.86
C PHE A 539 -14.38 32.09 -4.66
N ASN A 540 -14.92 31.88 -3.47
CA ASN A 540 -14.17 31.90 -2.22
C ASN A 540 -14.21 30.50 -1.63
N PHE A 541 -13.17 30.07 -0.92
CA PHE A 541 -13.06 28.70 -0.42
C PHE A 541 -12.66 28.65 1.05
N ASP A 542 -13.22 27.69 1.78
CA ASP A 542 -12.68 27.18 3.03
C ASP A 542 -11.80 25.96 2.72
N GLU A 543 -10.58 25.95 3.26
CA GLU A 543 -9.70 24.78 3.24
C GLU A 543 -10.11 23.86 4.39
N VAL A 544 -10.60 22.66 4.10
CA VAL A 544 -11.13 21.70 5.09
C VAL A 544 -10.27 20.44 5.10
N LEU A 545 -9.78 20.01 6.27
CA LEU A 545 -9.02 18.76 6.39
C LEU A 545 -9.76 17.59 5.76
N CYS A 546 -9.02 16.70 5.09
CA CYS A 546 -9.62 15.61 4.30
C CYS A 546 -10.67 14.81 5.08
N PHE A 547 -10.32 14.36 6.29
CA PHE A 547 -11.25 13.60 7.13
C PHE A 547 -12.55 14.37 7.38
N ASP A 548 -12.46 15.64 7.77
CA ASP A 548 -13.61 16.49 8.07
C ASP A 548 -14.40 16.86 6.80
N PHE A 549 -13.77 16.95 5.64
CA PHE A 549 -14.47 17.11 4.36
C PHE A 549 -15.41 15.93 4.07
N TRP A 550 -14.95 14.69 4.30
CA TRP A 550 -15.80 13.50 4.10
C TRP A 550 -16.95 13.46 5.11
N GLN A 551 -16.69 13.78 6.38
CA GLN A 551 -17.74 13.88 7.40
C GLN A 551 -18.76 14.98 7.07
N TYR A 552 -18.30 16.14 6.63
CA TYR A 552 -19.16 17.26 6.21
C TYR A 552 -20.12 16.85 5.10
N ASN A 553 -19.62 16.10 4.11
CA ASN A 553 -20.44 15.59 3.00
C ASN A 553 -21.31 14.37 3.38
N GLN A 554 -21.29 13.90 4.63
CA GLN A 554 -21.98 12.69 5.08
C GLN A 554 -21.51 11.42 4.35
N TRP A 555 -20.20 11.32 4.09
CA TRP A 555 -19.56 10.17 3.47
C TRP A 555 -18.43 9.59 4.34
N SER A 556 -18.26 8.27 4.26
CA SER A 556 -17.08 7.60 4.81
C SER A 556 -15.85 7.95 4.00
N HIS A 557 -14.72 8.09 4.68
CA HIS A 557 -13.44 8.32 4.04
C HIS A 557 -13.03 7.12 3.14
N PRO A 558 -12.45 7.35 1.94
CA PRO A 558 -12.08 6.30 0.98
C PRO A 558 -10.98 5.34 1.47
N ILE A 559 -10.23 5.74 2.49
CA ILE A 559 -9.18 4.92 3.13
C ILE A 559 -9.50 4.79 4.61
N GLN A 560 -9.80 3.58 5.08
CA GLN A 560 -10.13 3.34 6.48
C GLN A 560 -8.89 2.94 7.31
N ASN A 561 -8.00 2.10 6.76
CA ASN A 561 -6.88 1.51 7.52
C ASN A 561 -5.75 2.52 7.84
N GLU A 562 -5.61 3.59 7.07
CA GLU A 562 -4.53 4.59 7.21
C GLU A 562 -5.04 5.97 7.64
N ILE A 563 -6.30 6.04 8.08
CA ILE A 563 -6.97 7.32 8.36
C ILE A 563 -6.28 8.11 9.47
N ASN A 564 -5.74 7.40 10.47
CA ASN A 564 -4.94 7.98 11.55
C ASN A 564 -3.67 8.64 11.01
N ASN A 565 -3.09 8.10 9.93
CA ASN A 565 -1.90 8.67 9.33
C ASN A 565 -2.23 10.00 8.63
N ILE A 566 -3.32 10.03 7.87
CA ILE A 566 -3.79 11.20 7.09
C ILE A 566 -4.21 12.36 8.01
N ARG A 567 -4.86 12.04 9.14
CA ARG A 567 -5.32 13.01 10.14
C ARG A 567 -4.20 13.66 10.94
N ARG A 568 -2.98 13.12 10.90
CA ARG A 568 -1.85 13.65 11.68
C ARG A 568 -1.26 14.90 11.05
N CYS A 569 -0.63 15.68 11.91
CA CYS A 569 0.19 16.82 11.56
C CYS A 569 1.31 16.43 10.59
N ASN A 570 1.56 17.28 9.59
CA ASN A 570 2.57 17.08 8.53
C ASN A 570 3.92 17.75 8.83
N TYR A 571 4.08 18.23 10.06
CA TYR A 571 5.34 18.77 10.56
C TYR A 571 6.22 17.62 11.06
N TYR A 572 7.52 17.68 10.77
CA TYR A 572 8.50 16.69 11.21
C TYR A 572 9.63 17.31 12.03
N CYS A 573 10.31 16.46 12.82
CA CYS A 573 11.45 16.83 13.63
C CYS A 573 12.69 17.03 12.74
N PRO A 574 13.25 18.25 12.68
CA PRO A 574 14.40 18.53 11.81
C PRO A 574 15.68 17.84 12.30
N LEU A 575 15.82 17.59 13.61
CA LEU A 575 16.98 16.89 14.17
C LEU A 575 17.07 15.44 13.69
N CYS A 576 15.96 14.70 13.70
CA CYS A 576 15.94 13.32 13.18
C CYS A 576 16.29 13.27 11.70
N TYR A 577 15.73 14.18 10.91
CA TYR A 577 16.03 14.23 9.48
C TYR A 577 17.51 14.56 9.21
N PHE A 578 18.10 15.48 9.98
CA PHE A 578 19.52 15.78 9.86
C PHE A 578 20.41 14.58 10.22
N GLN A 579 20.12 13.92 11.36
CA GLN A 579 20.95 12.84 11.90
C GLN A 579 20.79 11.51 11.15
N LYS A 580 19.56 11.16 10.77
CA LYS A 580 19.20 9.83 10.25
C LYS A 580 18.78 9.86 8.77
N LYS A 581 18.54 11.04 8.18
CA LYS A 581 17.90 11.22 6.87
C LYS A 581 16.50 10.60 6.78
N GLU A 582 15.82 10.51 7.93
CA GLU A 582 14.46 9.95 8.07
C GLU A 582 13.50 11.00 8.67
N TYR A 583 12.24 10.97 8.25
CA TYR A 583 11.21 11.91 8.71
C TYR A 583 10.46 11.37 9.93
N GLU A 584 10.66 12.01 11.08
CA GLU A 584 9.89 11.76 12.31
C GLU A 584 8.79 12.81 12.47
N PHE A 585 7.54 12.42 12.22
CA PHE A 585 6.39 13.34 12.19
C PHE A 585 5.80 13.62 13.58
N CYS A 586 5.12 14.75 13.70
CA CYS A 586 4.36 15.12 14.88
C CYS A 586 3.22 14.13 15.15
N GLU A 587 3.03 13.77 16.42
CA GLU A 587 2.04 12.79 16.88
C GLU A 587 0.61 13.35 16.93
N LEU A 588 0.47 14.68 16.93
CA LEU A 588 -0.80 15.37 17.10
C LEU A 588 -1.60 15.43 15.79
N GLU A 589 -2.90 15.74 15.89
CA GLU A 589 -3.76 15.91 14.73
C GLU A 589 -3.33 17.12 13.87
N ALA A 590 -3.69 17.11 12.60
CA ALA A 590 -3.42 18.21 11.70
C ALA A 590 -4.04 19.52 12.23
N TRP A 591 -3.32 20.63 12.03
CA TRP A 591 -3.74 21.97 12.43
C TRP A 591 -4.06 22.16 13.93
N HIS A 592 -3.51 21.28 14.80
CA HIS A 592 -3.60 21.41 16.27
C HIS A 592 -3.02 22.72 16.83
N THR A 593 -2.10 23.35 16.10
CA THR A 593 -1.51 24.65 16.42
C THR A 593 -1.28 25.48 15.17
N LYS A 594 -1.28 26.81 15.33
CA LYS A 594 -0.86 27.78 14.31
C LYS A 594 0.62 28.17 14.45
N ASP A 595 1.28 27.74 15.52
CA ASP A 595 2.69 28.03 15.79
C ASP A 595 3.59 27.00 15.09
N ASN A 596 4.63 27.49 14.42
CA ASN A 596 5.62 26.66 13.74
C ASN A 596 6.75 26.20 14.67
N LYS A 597 6.74 26.62 15.94
CA LYS A 597 7.75 26.24 16.93
C LYS A 597 7.74 24.74 17.20
N ILE A 598 8.92 24.14 17.23
CA ILE A 598 9.09 22.73 17.63
C ILE A 598 8.43 22.39 18.97
N SER A 599 8.46 23.32 19.94
CA SER A 599 7.82 23.16 21.27
C SER A 599 6.30 23.07 21.22
N SER A 600 5.70 23.58 20.15
CA SER A 600 4.26 23.52 19.93
C SER A 600 3.84 22.17 19.35
N HIS A 601 4.79 21.34 18.90
CA HIS A 601 4.58 20.01 18.32
C HIS A 601 5.10 18.91 19.26
N ARG A 602 4.64 17.68 19.05
CA ARG A 602 5.02 16.52 19.88
C ARG A 602 5.65 15.44 19.01
N PHE A 603 6.87 15.01 19.36
CA PHE A 603 7.60 13.95 18.64
C PHE A 603 8.03 12.84 19.60
N PHE A 604 8.04 11.59 19.14
CA PHE A 604 8.58 10.46 19.91
C PHE A 604 10.07 10.63 20.25
N CYS A 605 10.83 11.25 19.37
CA CYS A 605 12.27 11.50 19.56
C CYS A 605 12.59 12.63 20.56
N SER A 606 11.59 13.35 21.08
CA SER A 606 11.81 14.55 21.91
C SER A 606 12.67 14.26 23.15
N GLU A 607 12.40 13.15 23.85
CA GLU A 607 13.14 12.75 25.05
C GLU A 607 14.59 12.34 24.73
N GLU A 608 14.82 11.68 23.61
CA GLU A 608 16.17 11.31 23.14
C GLU A 608 16.98 12.57 22.82
N HIS A 609 16.38 13.51 22.08
CA HIS A 609 17.02 14.78 21.75
C HIS A 609 17.28 15.65 22.98
N LYS A 610 16.38 15.63 23.97
CA LYS A 610 16.58 16.35 25.24
C LYS A 610 17.72 15.76 26.07
N LYS A 611 17.88 14.43 26.10
CA LYS A 611 19.00 13.77 26.79
C LYS A 611 20.35 13.99 26.11
N ASN A 612 20.36 14.04 24.78
CA ASN A 612 21.57 14.24 23.98
C ASN A 612 21.79 15.71 23.59
N GLN A 613 21.10 16.63 24.26
CA GLN A 613 21.16 18.06 23.97
C GLN A 613 22.57 18.59 24.24
N ILE A 614 23.11 19.33 23.28
CA ILE A 614 24.35 20.07 23.46
C ILE A 614 24.09 21.18 24.49
N GLN A 615 24.85 21.19 25.58
CA GLN A 615 24.76 22.19 26.65
C GLN A 615 25.68 23.38 26.41
N GLY A 616 26.74 23.19 25.62
CA GLY A 616 27.68 24.25 25.31
C GLY A 616 28.72 23.89 24.25
N ILE A 617 29.54 24.87 23.89
CA ILE A 617 30.57 24.76 22.87
C ILE A 617 31.88 25.32 23.45
N ASN A 618 32.95 24.55 23.38
CA ASN A 618 34.31 24.98 23.67
C ASN A 618 35.05 25.19 22.36
N ILE A 619 35.59 26.40 22.17
CA ILE A 619 36.32 26.78 20.97
C ILE A 619 37.73 27.20 21.38
N ALA A 620 38.74 26.45 20.95
CA ALA A 620 40.14 26.78 21.17
C ALA A 620 40.83 27.17 19.87
N PHE A 621 41.66 28.20 19.92
CA PHE A 621 42.51 28.63 18.81
C PHE A 621 43.98 28.40 19.15
N VAL A 622 44.72 27.75 18.25
CA VAL A 622 46.19 27.66 18.29
C VAL A 622 46.70 28.54 17.17
N LEU A 623 47.31 29.66 17.53
CA LEU A 623 47.64 30.76 16.64
C LEU A 623 49.16 30.89 16.50
N ASP A 624 49.62 30.83 15.26
CA ASP A 624 50.98 31.24 14.91
C ASP A 624 51.15 32.76 15.14
N THR A 625 52.20 33.14 15.85
CA THR A 625 52.54 34.53 16.17
C THR A 625 53.98 34.90 15.80
N THR A 626 54.58 34.21 14.84
CA THR A 626 55.90 34.59 14.31
C THR A 626 55.84 35.76 13.34
N GLY A 627 57.02 36.25 12.93
CA GLY A 627 57.13 37.44 12.09
C GLY A 627 56.45 37.30 10.72
N SER A 628 56.36 36.09 10.15
CA SER A 628 55.66 35.83 8.89
C SER A 628 54.18 36.22 8.98
N MET A 629 53.55 35.95 10.14
CA MET A 629 52.13 36.18 10.41
C MET A 629 51.75 37.67 10.48
N ALA A 630 52.67 38.61 10.27
CA ALA A 630 52.41 40.05 10.34
C ALA A 630 51.24 40.51 9.46
N ASN A 631 51.05 39.89 8.30
CA ASN A 631 49.94 40.21 7.39
C ASN A 631 48.59 39.57 7.80
N TYR A 632 48.61 38.54 8.65
CA TYR A 632 47.43 37.74 9.01
C TYR A 632 46.97 37.94 10.45
N ILE A 633 47.86 38.32 11.38
CA ILE A 633 47.57 38.31 12.82
C ILE A 633 46.42 39.25 13.20
N GLN A 634 46.37 40.45 12.62
CA GLN A 634 45.29 41.41 12.90
C GLN A 634 43.94 40.91 12.37
N MET A 635 43.95 40.29 11.19
CA MET A 635 42.76 39.64 10.62
C MET A 635 42.28 38.49 11.52
N CYS A 636 43.18 37.61 11.96
CA CYS A 636 42.83 36.48 12.82
C CYS A 636 42.14 36.94 14.12
N LYS A 637 42.66 38.02 14.74
CA LYS A 637 42.05 38.61 15.94
C LYS A 637 40.61 39.10 15.70
N GLU A 638 40.35 39.77 14.58
CA GLU A 638 39.01 40.29 14.26
C GLU A 638 38.02 39.17 13.92
N ILE A 639 38.42 38.11 13.22
CA ILE A 639 37.56 36.95 12.99
C ILE A 639 37.18 36.26 14.31
N ILE A 640 38.15 36.04 15.20
CA ILE A 640 37.89 35.40 16.50
C ILE A 640 36.85 36.23 17.29
N LYS A 641 37.00 37.55 17.36
CA LYS A 641 36.02 38.46 18.00
C LYS A 641 34.63 38.36 17.36
N ASP A 642 34.54 38.33 16.04
CA ASP A 642 33.26 38.24 15.33
C ASP A 642 32.54 36.91 15.57
N ILE A 643 33.28 35.79 15.64
CA ILE A 643 32.74 34.48 15.99
C ILE A 643 32.15 34.50 17.40
N MET A 644 32.87 35.09 18.36
CA MET A 644 32.42 35.22 19.75
C MET A 644 31.08 35.97 19.85
N LYS A 645 30.95 37.08 19.13
CA LYS A 645 29.71 37.87 19.06
C LYS A 645 28.55 37.08 18.44
N LYS A 646 28.80 36.37 17.33
CA LYS A 646 27.75 35.60 16.63
C LYS A 646 27.29 34.38 17.44
N ALA A 647 28.22 33.64 18.04
CA ALA A 647 27.90 32.47 18.86
C ALA A 647 26.96 32.81 20.03
N LYS A 648 27.11 34.00 20.65
CA LYS A 648 26.20 34.49 21.71
C LYS A 648 24.77 34.82 21.24
N SER A 649 24.60 35.18 19.97
CA SER A 649 23.29 35.60 19.45
C SER A 649 22.35 34.42 19.16
N HIS A 650 22.90 33.19 19.16
CA HIS A 650 22.15 31.99 18.84
C HIS A 650 21.65 31.25 20.08
N LYS A 651 20.48 30.63 19.95
CA LYS A 651 19.83 29.80 20.97
C LYS A 651 19.82 28.34 20.51
N ASN A 652 19.71 27.42 21.45
CA ASN A 652 19.45 26.02 21.13
C ASN A 652 18.01 25.81 20.62
N ILE A 653 17.69 24.58 20.21
CA ILE A 653 16.39 24.23 19.63
C ILE A 653 15.16 24.46 20.52
N TYR A 654 15.37 24.67 21.82
CA TYR A 654 14.31 24.95 22.80
C TYR A 654 14.28 26.42 23.22
N GLY A 655 15.07 27.29 22.58
CA GLY A 655 15.10 28.73 22.84
C GLY A 655 15.98 29.13 24.03
N GLU A 656 16.81 28.23 24.56
CA GLU A 656 17.75 28.52 25.65
C GLU A 656 19.12 28.93 25.11
N ALA A 657 19.85 29.77 25.83
CA ALA A 657 21.22 30.16 25.45
C ALA A 657 22.21 29.00 25.71
N LEU A 658 23.07 28.69 24.74
CA LEU A 658 24.18 27.74 24.95
C LEU A 658 25.34 28.41 25.68
N ASN A 659 26.05 27.64 26.52
CA ASN A 659 27.29 28.12 27.12
C ASN A 659 28.44 28.03 26.11
N VAL A 660 29.01 29.17 25.71
CA VAL A 660 30.12 29.23 24.75
C VAL A 660 31.35 29.78 25.45
N SER A 661 32.43 28.99 25.45
CA SER A 661 33.71 29.36 26.05
C SER A 661 34.83 29.31 25.03
N PHE A 662 35.78 30.23 25.18
CA PHE A 662 36.89 30.41 24.26
C PHE A 662 38.22 30.26 24.98
N ALA A 663 39.20 29.65 24.30
CA ALA A 663 40.60 29.54 24.73
C ALA A 663 41.52 29.94 23.57
N VAL A 664 42.69 30.49 23.87
CA VAL A 664 43.68 30.87 22.85
C VAL A 664 45.07 30.47 23.31
N ILE A 665 45.81 29.83 22.41
CA ILE A 665 47.22 29.50 22.55
C ILE A 665 47.94 30.23 21.42
N SER A 666 48.92 31.06 21.75
CA SER A 666 49.88 31.57 20.77
C SER A 666 51.20 30.83 20.90
N TYR A 667 51.82 30.53 19.77
CA TYR A 667 53.15 29.94 19.72
C TYR A 667 54.07 30.72 18.79
N LYS A 668 55.38 30.56 19.02
CA LYS A 668 56.48 31.12 18.22
C LYS A 668 57.49 30.02 17.86
N ASP A 669 58.65 30.40 17.36
CA ASP A 669 59.76 29.50 17.03
C ASP A 669 60.70 29.22 18.22
N HIS A 670 61.49 28.15 18.10
CA HIS A 670 62.65 27.90 18.96
C HIS A 670 63.89 28.66 18.46
N ASP A 671 64.66 29.25 19.37
CA ASP A 671 65.93 29.89 19.05
C ASP A 671 66.96 28.83 18.62
N TYR A 672 67.78 29.11 17.61
CA TYR A 672 68.92 28.26 17.25
C TYR A 672 70.25 28.86 17.74
N PRO A 673 71.04 28.16 18.58
CA PRO A 673 70.79 26.81 19.12
C PRO A 673 69.73 26.79 20.24
N TYR A 674 69.02 25.65 20.37
CA TYR A 674 67.89 25.48 21.29
C TYR A 674 68.22 25.79 22.76
N GLN A 675 67.31 26.54 23.40
CA GLN A 675 67.37 26.87 24.82
C GLN A 675 66.09 26.42 25.53
N SER A 676 66.20 25.48 26.47
CA SER A 676 65.04 24.93 27.18
C SER A 676 64.30 25.94 28.09
N SER A 677 64.91 27.08 28.40
CA SER A 677 64.29 28.18 29.16
C SER A 677 63.55 29.19 28.28
N GLN A 678 63.63 29.07 26.96
CA GLN A 678 62.95 29.98 26.04
C GLN A 678 61.43 29.84 26.19
N LYS A 679 60.75 30.98 26.22
CA LYS A 679 59.29 31.02 26.24
C LYS A 679 58.79 31.09 24.80
N VAL A 680 58.31 29.95 24.29
CA VAL A 680 57.74 29.83 22.93
C VAL A 680 56.22 29.80 22.91
N LEU A 681 55.56 29.81 24.08
CA LEU A 681 54.10 29.71 24.23
C LEU A 681 53.54 30.79 25.15
N ASP A 682 52.37 31.29 24.78
CA ASP A 682 51.44 32.00 25.64
C ASP A 682 50.08 31.28 25.60
N VAL A 683 49.49 31.02 26.77
CA VAL A 683 48.28 30.20 26.89
C VAL A 683 47.26 30.91 27.76
N GLU A 684 46.07 31.12 27.21
CA GLU A 684 44.87 31.50 27.95
C GLU A 684 43.86 30.35 27.85
N ASP A 685 43.47 29.83 29.01
CA ASP A 685 42.52 28.72 29.11
C ASP A 685 41.07 29.20 28.90
N PHE A 686 40.09 28.29 28.94
CA PHE A 686 38.69 28.61 28.72
C PHE A 686 38.18 29.65 29.72
N THR A 687 37.86 30.85 29.23
CA THR A 687 37.46 31.97 30.07
C THR A 687 36.42 32.87 29.37
N SER A 688 36.07 33.98 30.02
CA SER A 688 35.14 34.96 29.48
C SER A 688 35.71 35.66 28.23
N GLU A 689 34.81 36.09 27.34
CA GLU A 689 35.17 36.78 26.10
C GLU A 689 36.12 37.97 26.31
N ASN A 690 35.85 38.78 27.34
CA ASN A 690 36.66 39.97 27.61
C ASN A 690 38.13 39.61 27.87
N VAL A 691 38.38 38.53 28.61
CA VAL A 691 39.75 38.08 28.94
C VAL A 691 40.45 37.55 27.67
N ILE A 692 39.73 36.80 26.82
CA ILE A 692 40.28 36.33 25.55
C ILE A 692 40.60 37.49 24.60
N ILE A 693 39.75 38.51 24.54
CA ILE A 693 40.00 39.72 23.74
C ILE A 693 41.23 40.46 24.25
N GLU A 694 41.38 40.62 25.56
CA GLU A 694 42.59 41.21 26.16
C GLU A 694 43.84 40.40 25.87
N PHE A 695 43.77 39.07 25.94
CA PHE A 695 44.87 38.17 25.59
C PHE A 695 45.28 38.31 24.12
N LEU A 696 44.30 38.29 23.20
CA LEU A 696 44.53 38.46 21.76
C LEU A 696 45.16 39.82 21.43
N ASN A 697 44.71 40.90 22.08
CA ASN A 697 45.25 42.23 21.84
C ASN A 697 46.74 42.36 22.23
N LYS A 698 47.23 41.54 23.19
CA LYS A 698 48.65 41.52 23.61
C LYS A 698 49.58 40.79 22.64
N GLN A 699 49.05 39.93 21.78
CA GLN A 699 49.89 39.13 20.86
C GLN A 699 50.45 39.98 19.72
N THR A 700 51.72 39.82 19.39
CA THR A 700 52.38 40.47 18.25
C THR A 700 53.02 39.44 17.34
N ALA A 701 53.07 39.73 16.03
CA ALA A 701 53.77 38.90 15.05
C ALA A 701 55.23 39.33 15.00
N ASP A 702 56.09 38.54 15.62
CA ASP A 702 57.53 38.81 15.75
C ASP A 702 58.29 37.54 16.12
N GLY A 703 59.62 37.58 16.00
CA GLY A 703 60.45 36.39 16.16
C GLY A 703 60.37 35.45 14.96
N GLY A 704 60.92 34.25 15.11
CA GLY A 704 61.22 33.34 14.01
C GLY A 704 62.71 33.39 13.64
N GLY A 705 63.29 32.24 13.31
CA GLY A 705 64.67 32.12 12.85
C GLY A 705 64.78 31.46 11.48
N ASP A 706 64.05 30.36 11.29
CA ASP A 706 63.89 29.64 10.04
C ASP A 706 62.42 29.56 9.62
N SER A 707 62.12 28.78 8.57
CA SER A 707 60.76 28.73 8.03
C SER A 707 59.80 27.82 8.80
N PRO A 708 60.20 26.65 9.32
CA PRO A 708 59.37 25.85 10.23
C PRO A 708 59.29 26.46 11.64
N GLU A 709 58.24 26.11 12.38
CA GLU A 709 57.87 26.76 13.65
C GLU A 709 57.54 25.74 14.76
N ALA A 710 57.32 26.20 16.01
CA ALA A 710 56.97 25.32 17.14
C ALA A 710 55.49 24.88 17.17
N VAL A 711 54.92 24.47 16.03
CA VAL A 711 53.50 24.06 15.90
C VAL A 711 53.12 22.94 16.88
N LEU A 712 54.01 21.96 17.06
CA LEU A 712 53.78 20.83 17.98
C LEU A 712 53.72 21.27 19.44
N ASP A 713 54.45 22.32 19.83
CA ASP A 713 54.38 22.90 21.18
C ASP A 713 52.99 23.53 21.41
N GLY A 714 52.48 24.27 20.42
CA GLY A 714 51.12 24.84 20.45
C GLY A 714 50.02 23.78 20.56
N LEU A 715 50.11 22.71 19.75
CA LEU A 715 49.14 21.60 19.81
C LEU A 715 49.28 20.78 21.11
N ASN A 716 50.49 20.64 21.67
CA ASN A 716 50.69 20.00 22.95
C ASN A 716 50.13 20.83 24.13
N ALA A 717 50.07 22.15 24.01
CA ALA A 717 49.36 22.99 24.96
C ALA A 717 47.84 22.84 24.85
N SER A 718 47.30 22.67 23.63
CA SER A 718 45.85 22.57 23.42
C SER A 718 45.22 21.33 24.07
N ILE A 719 45.94 20.22 24.12
CA ILE A 719 45.47 19.00 24.82
C ILE A 719 45.44 19.15 26.35
N LYS A 720 46.11 20.18 26.90
CA LYS A 720 46.17 20.48 28.34
C LYS A 720 45.14 21.49 28.81
N LEU A 721 44.40 22.13 27.89
CA LEU A 721 43.31 23.06 28.23
C LEU A 721 42.19 22.37 29.04
N THR A 722 41.42 23.14 29.80
CA THR A 722 40.30 22.64 30.62
C THR A 722 39.03 22.40 29.80
N TRP A 723 39.11 21.49 28.82
CA TRP A 723 37.98 21.04 28.02
C TRP A 723 36.84 20.49 28.91
N VAL A 724 35.62 21.03 28.74
CA VAL A 724 34.45 20.61 29.52
C VAL A 724 33.99 19.21 29.09
N ASP A 725 33.75 18.33 30.07
CA ASP A 725 33.25 16.97 29.89
C ASP A 725 31.74 16.88 29.67
N LYS A 726 31.33 15.90 28.82
CA LYS A 726 29.95 15.53 28.43
C LYS A 726 29.10 16.68 27.85
N GLN A 727 28.35 16.39 26.80
CA GLN A 727 27.36 17.32 26.21
C GLN A 727 27.92 18.68 25.73
N TYR A 728 29.25 18.82 25.57
CA TYR A 728 29.90 19.96 24.94
C TYR A 728 30.52 19.57 23.60
N VAL A 729 30.34 20.43 22.60
CA VAL A 729 31.11 20.36 21.35
C VAL A 729 32.49 20.96 21.59
N ARG A 730 33.54 20.30 21.10
CA ARG A 730 34.94 20.70 21.32
C ARG A 730 35.60 20.97 19.98
N LEU A 731 35.84 22.24 19.66
CA LEU A 731 36.41 22.69 18.40
C LEU A 731 37.82 23.24 18.65
N LEU A 732 38.80 22.76 17.89
CA LEU A 732 40.18 23.24 17.92
C LEU A 732 40.57 23.70 16.51
N TYR A 733 40.94 24.97 16.37
CA TYR A 733 41.43 25.53 15.13
C TYR A 733 42.93 25.83 15.25
N LEU A 734 43.75 25.21 14.40
CA LEU A 734 45.13 25.62 14.16
C LEU A 734 45.14 26.64 13.02
N ILE A 735 45.69 27.82 13.30
CA ILE A 735 45.88 28.90 12.34
C ILE A 735 47.38 29.09 12.16
N ALA A 736 47.89 28.68 11.01
CA ALA A 736 49.33 28.67 10.73
C ALA A 736 49.62 28.89 9.25
N GLU A 737 50.80 29.46 8.98
CA GLU A 737 51.32 29.62 7.62
C GLU A 737 52.66 28.90 7.39
N SER A 738 53.17 28.24 8.44
CA SER A 738 54.41 27.48 8.45
C SER A 738 54.23 26.10 9.12
N PRO A 739 54.94 25.05 8.67
CA PRO A 739 54.85 23.70 9.25
C PRO A 739 55.72 23.56 10.52
N PRO A 740 55.55 22.48 11.30
CA PRO A 740 56.47 22.15 12.39
C PRO A 740 57.86 21.75 11.88
N HIS A 741 58.87 21.91 12.73
CA HIS A 741 60.21 21.33 12.50
C HIS A 741 60.16 19.82 12.28
N GLY A 742 61.03 19.35 11.38
CA GLY A 742 61.19 17.95 11.00
C GLY A 742 61.03 17.74 9.50
N VAL A 743 62.03 17.12 8.89
CA VAL A 743 62.08 16.87 7.43
C VAL A 743 60.90 16.08 6.86
N GLN A 744 60.13 15.40 7.70
CA GLN A 744 58.89 14.75 7.26
C GLN A 744 57.78 15.74 6.88
N TYR A 745 57.81 16.97 7.39
CA TYR A 745 56.73 17.95 7.22
C TYR A 745 56.92 18.91 6.04
N HIS A 746 58.15 19.06 5.56
CA HIS A 746 58.51 20.03 4.53
C HIS A 746 59.83 19.65 3.83
N ASN A 747 60.17 20.38 2.77
CA ASN A 747 61.36 20.15 1.95
C ASN A 747 62.31 21.36 1.87
N PHE A 748 62.13 22.37 2.72
CA PHE A 748 62.96 23.57 2.80
C PHE A 748 63.87 23.58 4.04
N GLN A 749 64.69 24.64 4.17
CA GLN A 749 65.68 24.80 5.25
C GLN A 749 65.01 24.81 6.63
N ASP A 750 65.59 24.03 7.55
CA ASP A 750 65.13 23.83 8.92
C ASP A 750 66.34 23.74 9.85
N ASN A 751 66.33 24.53 10.92
CA ASN A 751 67.37 24.54 11.95
C ASN A 751 67.26 23.32 12.88
N PHE A 752 66.11 22.63 12.87
CA PHE A 752 65.81 21.43 13.66
C PHE A 752 65.27 20.28 12.79
N PRO A 753 66.05 19.79 11.80
CA PRO A 753 65.58 18.82 10.79
C PRO A 753 65.17 17.45 11.36
N GLU A 754 65.67 17.07 12.54
CA GLU A 754 65.31 15.83 13.24
C GLU A 754 63.95 15.93 13.98
N GLY A 755 63.31 17.09 13.92
CA GLY A 755 62.02 17.39 14.56
C GLY A 755 62.15 18.34 15.75
N CYS A 756 61.00 18.61 16.37
CA CYS A 756 60.88 19.54 17.50
C CYS A 756 61.94 19.28 18.60
N PRO A 757 62.76 20.27 19.00
CA PRO A 757 63.82 20.10 20.00
C PRO A 757 63.28 19.73 21.40
N CYS A 758 62.00 20.02 21.68
CA CYS A 758 61.29 19.55 22.88
C CYS A 758 60.96 18.04 22.87
N LYS A 759 61.30 17.32 21.79
CA LYS A 759 61.01 15.89 21.57
C LYS A 759 59.52 15.56 21.58
N LEU A 760 58.70 16.53 21.20
CA LEU A 760 57.26 16.34 21.03
C LEU A 760 57.00 15.48 19.79
N ASN A 761 55.95 14.67 19.86
CA ASN A 761 55.59 13.73 18.80
C ASN A 761 54.12 13.90 18.42
N GLN A 762 53.86 14.11 17.13
CA GLN A 762 52.50 14.35 16.63
C GLN A 762 51.53 13.23 17.01
N LYS A 763 51.94 11.96 16.95
CA LYS A 763 51.07 10.80 17.16
C LYS A 763 50.52 10.80 18.58
N ASN A 764 51.34 11.18 19.56
CA ASN A 764 50.90 11.28 20.95
C ASN A 764 49.87 12.41 21.12
N ILE A 765 50.12 13.58 20.52
CA ILE A 765 49.25 14.74 20.64
C ILE A 765 47.91 14.49 19.95
N LEU A 766 47.95 14.06 18.68
CA LEU A 766 46.76 13.77 17.87
C LEU A 766 45.92 12.62 18.47
N SER A 767 46.57 11.60 19.05
CA SER A 767 45.85 10.54 19.78
C SER A 767 45.09 11.07 20.99
N VAL A 768 45.63 12.06 21.71
CA VAL A 768 44.93 12.68 22.84
C VAL A 768 43.77 13.55 22.36
N LEU A 769 43.92 14.31 21.27
CA LEU A 769 42.83 15.06 20.64
C LEU A 769 41.66 14.12 20.28
N TRP A 770 41.97 13.00 19.64
CA TRP A 770 40.97 11.99 19.25
C TRP A 770 40.27 11.39 20.47
N LYS A 771 41.02 10.98 21.51
CA LYS A 771 40.46 10.45 22.77
C LYS A 771 39.56 11.47 23.48
N LYS A 772 39.90 12.75 23.42
CA LYS A 772 39.09 13.85 23.93
C LYS A 772 37.96 14.25 22.97
N LYS A 773 37.75 13.57 21.85
CA LYS A 773 36.70 13.90 20.86
C LYS A 773 36.73 15.38 20.45
N ILE A 774 37.95 15.93 20.32
CA ILE A 774 38.15 17.29 19.85
C ILE A 774 38.12 17.26 18.32
N GLN A 775 37.25 18.06 17.73
CA GLN A 775 37.23 18.26 16.29
C GLN A 775 38.39 19.19 15.94
N PHE A 776 39.44 18.61 15.38
CA PHE A 776 40.65 19.32 15.04
C PHE A 776 40.59 19.79 13.58
N LYS A 777 40.76 21.09 13.40
CA LYS A 777 40.67 21.76 12.10
C LYS A 777 41.91 22.60 11.86
N ILE A 778 42.38 22.63 10.63
CA ILE A 778 43.47 23.49 10.20
C ILE A 778 42.90 24.56 9.28
N LEU A 779 43.12 25.81 9.64
CA LEU A 779 42.99 26.90 8.70
C LEU A 779 44.30 27.02 7.93
N GLN A 780 44.22 26.70 6.64
CA GLN A 780 45.36 26.80 5.75
C GLN A 780 45.49 28.22 5.20
N LEU A 781 46.54 28.93 5.60
CA LEU A 781 46.82 30.29 5.10
C LEU A 781 47.60 30.29 3.78
N ASN A 782 48.40 29.25 3.53
CA ASN A 782 49.18 29.09 2.29
C ASN A 782 49.48 27.61 2.01
N GLU A 783 50.15 27.33 0.89
CA GLU A 783 50.51 25.96 0.48
C GLU A 783 51.74 25.36 1.21
N SER A 784 52.47 26.15 2.00
CA SER A 784 53.71 25.72 2.67
C SER A 784 53.46 24.58 3.67
N ILE A 785 52.27 24.56 4.27
CA ILE A 785 51.86 23.59 5.28
C ILE A 785 51.25 22.30 4.70
N ASN A 786 51.23 22.13 3.37
CA ASN A 786 50.66 20.95 2.71
C ASN A 786 51.32 19.65 3.19
N GLY A 787 52.64 19.67 3.41
CA GLY A 787 53.37 18.52 3.95
C GLY A 787 52.94 18.19 5.38
N MET A 788 52.81 19.19 6.26
CA MET A 788 52.24 19.03 7.60
C MET A 788 50.84 18.40 7.57
N ILE A 789 49.95 18.92 6.73
CA ILE A 789 48.57 18.41 6.59
C ILE A 789 48.60 16.94 6.18
N SER A 790 49.42 16.59 5.19
CA SER A 790 49.57 15.22 4.71
C SER A 790 50.08 14.28 5.82
N GLU A 791 51.07 14.71 6.60
CA GLU A 791 51.57 13.90 7.73
C GLU A 791 50.57 13.79 8.87
N PHE A 792 49.86 14.86 9.23
CA PHE A 792 48.87 14.82 10.31
C PHE A 792 47.68 13.93 9.97
N LYS A 793 47.24 13.91 8.71
CA LYS A 793 46.15 13.02 8.24
C LYS A 793 46.47 11.54 8.43
N LYS A 794 47.75 11.14 8.47
CA LYS A 794 48.13 9.74 8.74
C LYS A 794 47.80 9.30 10.17
N ASP A 795 47.84 10.23 11.12
CA ASP A 795 47.61 9.97 12.55
C ASP A 795 46.26 10.52 13.06
N PHE A 796 45.55 11.32 12.24
CA PHE A 796 44.23 11.88 12.54
C PHE A 796 43.39 11.98 11.24
N GLU A 797 42.66 10.92 10.92
CA GLU A 797 41.91 10.77 9.66
C GLU A 797 40.80 11.83 9.50
N ASP A 798 40.13 12.19 10.60
CA ASP A 798 39.03 13.18 10.65
C ASP A 798 39.51 14.64 10.61
N LEU A 799 40.73 14.90 10.16
CA LEU A 799 41.32 16.25 10.12
C LEU A 799 40.67 17.08 9.01
N GLU A 800 39.89 18.07 9.42
CA GLU A 800 39.28 19.02 8.48
C GLU A 800 40.27 20.14 8.13
N VAL A 801 40.41 20.41 6.83
CA VAL A 801 41.24 21.52 6.32
C VAL A 801 40.31 22.55 5.71
N MET A 802 40.39 23.77 6.23
CA MET A 802 39.65 24.93 5.73
C MET A 802 40.58 25.76 4.86
N ASP A 803 40.27 25.84 3.57
CA ASP A 803 41.00 26.64 2.58
C ASP A 803 40.11 27.79 2.08
N PRO A 804 40.42 29.04 2.43
CA PRO A 804 39.71 30.21 1.91
C PRO A 804 40.09 30.47 0.44
N GLN A 805 39.30 29.98 -0.51
CA GLN A 805 39.50 30.29 -1.94
C GLN A 805 39.51 31.83 -2.19
N ASN A 806 40.49 32.32 -2.97
CA ASN A 806 40.71 33.72 -3.47
C ASN A 806 39.41 34.54 -3.69
N SER A 807 39.26 35.86 -3.47
CA SER A 807 40.14 37.04 -3.36
C SER A 807 39.76 37.95 -2.17
N ASP A 808 38.83 37.49 -1.32
CA ASP A 808 38.39 38.14 -0.10
C ASP A 808 38.54 37.14 1.06
N LEU A 809 39.80 36.87 1.39
CA LEU A 809 40.21 35.89 2.40
C LEU A 809 39.51 36.15 3.74
N VAL A 810 39.27 37.42 4.08
CA VAL A 810 38.60 37.84 5.32
C VAL A 810 37.14 37.37 5.37
N ASN A 811 36.36 37.64 4.33
CA ASN A 811 34.95 37.25 4.31
C ASN A 811 34.78 35.74 4.13
N SER A 812 35.62 35.09 3.34
CA SER A 812 35.62 33.63 3.19
C SER A 812 35.94 32.93 4.52
N PHE A 813 36.99 33.36 5.20
CA PHE A 813 37.41 32.83 6.50
C PHE A 813 36.36 33.03 7.59
N LYS A 814 35.80 34.25 7.68
CA LYS A 814 34.71 34.58 8.60
C LYS A 814 33.48 33.71 8.34
N ASN A 815 33.09 33.51 7.08
CA ASN A 815 31.90 32.73 6.75
C ASN A 815 32.07 31.23 7.02
N LEU A 816 33.27 30.67 6.80
CA LEU A 816 33.55 29.26 7.06
C LEU A 816 33.45 28.92 8.55
N ILE A 817 34.18 29.63 9.41
CA ILE A 817 34.13 29.33 10.86
C ILE A 817 32.76 29.69 11.44
N VAL A 818 32.16 30.80 11.01
CA VAL A 818 30.80 31.13 11.45
C VAL A 818 29.82 30.06 11.03
N SER A 819 29.85 29.58 9.79
CA SER A 819 28.97 28.49 9.35
C SER A 819 29.19 27.23 10.18
N ASP A 820 30.44 26.88 10.47
CA ASP A 820 30.80 25.69 11.23
C ASP A 820 30.30 25.75 12.68
N VAL A 821 30.56 26.87 13.35
CA VAL A 821 30.05 27.15 14.69
C VAL A 821 28.52 27.22 14.68
N CYS A 822 27.94 27.93 13.71
CA CYS A 822 26.50 28.06 13.51
C CYS A 822 25.82 26.73 13.20
N ASN A 823 26.46 25.72 12.62
CA ASN A 823 25.81 24.41 12.39
C ASN A 823 25.35 23.76 13.70
N TYR A 824 26.04 24.04 14.81
CA TYR A 824 25.63 23.61 16.15
C TYR A 824 24.53 24.49 16.78
N PHE A 825 24.26 25.64 16.16
CA PHE A 825 23.22 26.61 16.52
C PHE A 825 22.00 26.61 15.58
N VAL A 826 22.16 26.17 14.33
CA VAL A 826 21.16 26.24 13.27
C VAL A 826 20.33 24.98 13.32
N HIS A 827 19.33 25.01 14.19
CA HIS A 827 18.04 24.38 13.96
C HIS A 827 17.01 25.39 14.47
N ASN A 828 16.93 26.53 13.79
CA ASN A 828 15.98 27.60 14.10
C ASN A 828 14.57 27.05 13.96
N GLU A 829 13.99 26.70 15.11
CA GLU A 829 12.60 26.79 15.56
C GLU A 829 11.48 26.22 14.69
N ILE A 830 11.68 25.94 13.42
CA ILE A 830 10.61 25.63 12.49
C ILE A 830 10.67 24.13 12.23
N THR A 831 9.66 23.43 12.75
CA THR A 831 9.33 22.13 12.18
C THR A 831 9.02 22.35 10.70
N PHE A 832 9.60 21.56 9.82
CA PHE A 832 9.38 21.75 8.39
C PHE A 832 8.08 21.05 8.00
N GLN A 833 7.23 21.76 7.27
CA GLN A 833 6.04 21.17 6.68
C GLN A 833 6.48 20.35 5.45
N MET A 834 6.11 19.08 5.41
CA MET A 834 6.28 18.31 4.18
C MET A 834 5.35 18.89 3.11
N LYS A 835 5.91 19.54 2.09
CA LYS A 835 5.15 19.86 0.88
C LYS A 835 4.83 18.53 0.19
N SER A 836 3.57 18.35 -0.22
CA SER A 836 3.14 17.16 -0.98
C SER A 836 4.12 16.87 -2.11
N CYS A 837 4.53 15.60 -2.29
CA CYS A 837 5.59 15.07 -3.17
C CYS A 837 5.63 15.56 -4.64
N SER A 838 5.78 16.86 -4.88
CA SER A 838 6.19 17.44 -6.16
C SER A 838 7.56 18.12 -6.06
N GLN A 839 8.11 18.28 -4.85
CA GLN A 839 9.42 18.87 -4.62
C GLN A 839 10.02 18.26 -3.35
N ILE A 840 11.15 17.57 -3.49
CA ILE A 840 12.23 17.27 -2.55
C ILE A 840 12.75 15.88 -2.94
N ASP A 841 13.56 15.88 -4.01
CA ASP A 841 14.78 15.09 -4.15
C ASP A 841 15.48 15.62 -5.40
N LYS A 842 16.31 16.64 -5.18
CA LYS A 842 17.37 17.10 -6.07
C LYS A 842 18.66 17.12 -5.28
#